data_AF-A0A4R0RV62-F1
#
_entry.id   AF-A0A4R0RV62-F1
#
_cell.length_a   1.000
_cell.length_b   1.000
_cell.length_c   1.000
_cell.angle_alpha   90.00
_cell.angle_beta   90.00
_cell.angle_gamma   90.00
#
_symmetry.space_group_name_H-M   'P 1'
#
loop_
_entity.id
_entity.type
_entity.pdbx_description
1 polymer ?
#
loop_
_entity_poly.entity_id
_entity_poly.type
_entity_poly.pdbx_seq_one_letter_code
_entity_poly.pdbx_strand_id
1 'polypeptide(L)'
;METTTEGDIAILNVHLPFPDPANAATLFNVTCKSGRISSVTQAHLHVEDSDQASVLDVEGQGVLLPSFCHAHIHLDKCFLLEKCDPLETGDFQEALHVTARAKNDFSHDLEDLYNRGKRLILRSVESGVTSMRAHVEVDKTVQNHCLQVGLRLREDLKHLCDVQIAAFAQDPLFSEADVTATDSNLSHFRAAVATDDIGAIGSAPYVEDSEEHAQENIRLVLDLAFQYHRHADFHLDYNLDSSKEPLIRYLLDELQERIATHRWHAQSHVCVGHATRLTLFTDDEWIKYQTLVRDHQLPVTLVGLPQSDLYMMGRNLQPVPRGTLNVVQLERKHGIHVAMAVNNVQNAFTPQGPPDPLALCSLGVAIFQAATPADCQSLVRSVTASARQAVGQGASQPADSDQSNAGLVPQIGDAADFVILQGNNRKTEVLDLDTFHPFLAWQACHLNVHKCHPVHFALLHRIVNDVGPDVPPVPLGAGKVAKLVMVDDRGPKNDTTFSSHLTRWCPNTAGWAAFKLRLRLMTMGWVLPTCAAVASALFAVLYTSAEGDEGSLQHRLTYRTSPITDFGICRGSVQLDESKCVRLAFFSMKERRIIEDASQDMNDHYWFYFTSLKGEEVYLDTGLFALGLPQLIETKGYPPIALDNIMREIPCTYGDRSMKLIRRKMWSERSRMSVLRNTALQESMQHPESERELLRFYEPFFAEMESLAGRPMNETEQGIFMTMMRTDCYTLRSVLEEQRWKQYPKVPPVSFMLDTGTSSVA
;
A
#
# COMPACT_ATOMS: atom_id res chain seq x y z
N MET A 1 -6.68 6.50 28.66
CA MET A 1 -8.15 6.45 28.49
C MET A 1 -8.39 6.76 27.03
N GLU A 2 -8.85 5.86 26.15
CA GLU A 2 -9.44 4.52 26.25
C GLU A 2 -8.83 3.65 25.14
N THR A 3 -8.31 2.47 25.47
CA THR A 3 -8.13 1.39 24.52
C THR A 3 -9.51 0.81 24.24
N THR A 4 -9.96 0.79 22.99
CA THR A 4 -11.26 0.25 22.59
C THR A 4 -11.35 -1.25 22.86
N THR A 5 -11.67 -1.62 24.09
CA THR A 5 -12.49 -2.79 24.38
C THR A 5 -13.93 -2.33 24.21
N GLU A 6 -14.59 -2.65 23.09
CA GLU A 6 -16.03 -2.91 23.06
C GLU A 6 -16.50 -3.25 21.65
N GLY A 7 -17.10 -4.43 21.53
CA GLY A 7 -17.66 -4.98 20.30
C GLY A 7 -17.56 -6.49 20.32
N ASP A 8 -18.50 -7.16 20.98
CA ASP A 8 -18.81 -8.54 20.63
C ASP A 8 -19.12 -8.55 19.11
N ILE A 9 -18.61 -9.52 18.36
CA ILE A 9 -18.81 -9.61 16.90
C ILE A 9 -19.35 -10.98 16.52
N ALA A 10 -20.35 -11.02 15.66
CA ALA A 10 -20.85 -12.23 15.03
C ALA A 10 -20.47 -12.23 13.54
N ILE A 11 -19.69 -13.23 13.13
CA ILE A 11 -19.30 -13.46 11.74
C ILE A 11 -20.23 -14.52 11.19
N LEU A 12 -21.02 -14.18 10.18
CA LEU A 12 -22.05 -15.05 9.62
C LEU A 12 -21.60 -15.65 8.28
N ASN A 13 -22.13 -16.82 7.96
CA ASN A 13 -22.00 -17.47 6.66
C ASN A 13 -20.55 -17.56 6.15
N VAL A 14 -19.62 -17.97 7.01
CA VAL A 14 -18.20 -18.08 6.67
C VAL A 14 -17.77 -19.54 6.49
N HIS A 15 -16.86 -19.81 5.56
CA HIS A 15 -16.21 -21.11 5.46
C HIS A 15 -15.11 -21.24 6.52
N LEU A 16 -14.96 -22.45 7.07
CA LEU A 16 -13.86 -22.81 7.95
C LEU A 16 -12.95 -23.84 7.25
N PRO A 17 -11.63 -23.80 7.45
CA PRO A 17 -10.65 -24.60 6.71
C PRO A 17 -10.56 -26.04 7.23
N PHE A 18 -11.71 -26.71 7.35
CA PHE A 18 -11.76 -28.11 7.76
C PHE A 18 -11.00 -29.01 6.77
N PRO A 19 -10.24 -30.01 7.25
CA PRO A 19 -9.62 -31.03 6.38
C PRO A 19 -10.65 -31.88 5.63
N ASP A 20 -11.79 -32.15 6.27
CA ASP A 20 -12.89 -32.89 5.65
C ASP A 20 -13.63 -32.02 4.62
N PRO A 21 -13.74 -32.45 3.35
CA PRO A 21 -14.38 -31.65 2.29
C PRO A 21 -15.85 -31.34 2.54
N ALA A 22 -16.61 -32.22 3.22
CA ALA A 22 -18.02 -31.97 3.49
C ALA A 22 -18.20 -30.85 4.52
N ASN A 23 -17.37 -30.86 5.56
CA ASN A 23 -17.33 -29.78 6.55
C ASN A 23 -16.76 -28.48 5.96
N ALA A 24 -15.74 -28.54 5.10
CA ALA A 24 -15.18 -27.35 4.44
C ALA A 24 -16.21 -26.65 3.53
N ALA A 25 -17.11 -27.40 2.90
CA ALA A 25 -18.21 -26.86 2.09
C ALA A 25 -19.37 -26.31 2.93
N THR A 26 -19.40 -26.54 4.24
CA THR A 26 -20.45 -26.05 5.13
C THR A 26 -20.16 -24.61 5.57
N LEU A 27 -21.23 -23.80 5.69
CA LEU A 27 -21.15 -22.45 6.24
C LEU A 27 -21.33 -22.45 7.75
N PHE A 28 -20.58 -21.59 8.42
CA PHE A 28 -20.58 -21.44 9.86
C PHE A 28 -20.83 -19.99 10.28
N ASN A 29 -21.36 -19.84 11.49
CA ASN A 29 -21.44 -18.59 12.23
C ASN A 29 -20.45 -18.67 13.40
N VAL A 30 -19.62 -17.65 13.56
CA VAL A 30 -18.61 -17.54 14.63
C VAL A 30 -18.93 -16.31 15.46
N THR A 31 -19.28 -16.50 16.72
CA THR A 31 -19.50 -15.37 17.65
C THR A 31 -18.29 -15.20 18.53
N CYS A 32 -17.84 -13.96 18.67
CA CYS A 32 -16.74 -13.56 19.51
C CYS A 32 -17.26 -12.62 20.61
N LYS A 33 -16.89 -12.92 21.86
CA LYS A 33 -17.22 -12.09 23.02
C LYS A 33 -15.99 -11.80 23.84
N SER A 34 -15.82 -10.54 24.26
CA SER A 34 -14.69 -10.12 25.10
C SER A 34 -13.32 -10.56 24.54
N GLY A 35 -13.12 -10.43 23.22
CA GLY A 35 -11.86 -10.79 22.55
C GLY A 35 -11.59 -12.29 22.41
N ARG A 36 -12.59 -13.16 22.64
CA ARG A 36 -12.48 -14.61 22.47
C ARG A 36 -13.64 -15.19 21.68
N ILE A 37 -13.43 -16.33 21.05
CA ILE A 37 -14.48 -17.08 20.36
C ILE A 37 -15.40 -17.72 21.40
N SER A 38 -16.68 -17.34 21.39
CA SER A 38 -17.69 -17.88 22.31
C SER A 38 -18.50 -19.02 21.71
N SER A 39 -18.69 -19.03 20.38
CA SER A 39 -19.43 -20.10 19.69
C SER A 39 -19.00 -20.25 18.23
N VAL A 40 -19.10 -21.48 17.73
CA VAL A 40 -18.94 -21.85 16.31
C VAL A 40 -20.09 -22.80 15.97
N THR A 41 -21.03 -22.36 15.14
CA THR A 41 -22.25 -23.12 14.82
C THR A 41 -22.47 -23.16 13.31
N GLN A 42 -23.14 -24.20 12.78
CA GLN A 42 -23.49 -24.22 11.36
C GLN A 42 -24.54 -23.15 11.05
N ALA A 43 -24.44 -22.50 9.89
CA ALA A 43 -25.19 -21.28 9.58
C ALA A 43 -26.72 -21.44 9.52
N HIS A 44 -27.22 -22.65 9.27
CA HIS A 44 -28.66 -22.96 9.26
C HIS A 44 -29.27 -23.10 10.66
N LEU A 45 -28.45 -23.03 11.71
CA LEU A 45 -28.90 -22.97 13.09
C LEU A 45 -28.98 -21.49 13.49
N HIS A 46 -30.12 -21.09 14.07
CA HIS A 46 -30.33 -19.72 14.56
C HIS A 46 -29.15 -19.28 15.44
N VAL A 47 -28.56 -18.12 15.12
CA VAL A 47 -27.71 -17.40 16.05
C VAL A 47 -28.65 -16.85 17.13
N GLU A 48 -28.41 -17.17 18.40
CA GLU A 48 -29.14 -16.51 19.49
C GLU A 48 -28.85 -15.01 19.41
N ASP A 49 -29.91 -14.21 19.26
CA ASP A 49 -29.85 -12.75 19.18
C ASP A 49 -29.02 -12.21 20.36
N SER A 50 -27.80 -11.79 20.03
CA SER A 50 -27.00 -10.96 20.91
C SER A 50 -27.29 -9.53 20.49
N ASP A 51 -28.34 -8.93 21.07
CA ASP A 51 -28.85 -7.56 20.83
C ASP A 51 -27.77 -6.43 20.90
N GLN A 52 -26.50 -6.76 21.15
CA GLN A 52 -25.37 -5.84 21.32
C GLN A 52 -24.11 -6.19 20.49
N ALA A 53 -24.10 -7.26 19.68
CA ALA A 53 -22.93 -7.62 18.88
C ALA A 53 -22.96 -6.98 17.48
N SER A 54 -21.81 -6.49 16.99
CA SER A 54 -21.67 -6.11 15.58
C SER A 54 -21.75 -7.35 14.70
N VAL A 55 -22.40 -7.25 13.55
CA VAL A 55 -22.60 -8.39 12.63
C VAL A 55 -21.79 -8.17 11.36
N LEU A 56 -21.01 -9.17 10.98
CA LEU A 56 -20.27 -9.24 9.72
C LEU A 56 -20.73 -10.47 8.95
N ASP A 57 -21.58 -10.30 7.94
CA ASP A 57 -21.96 -11.39 7.05
C ASP A 57 -20.93 -11.54 5.93
N VAL A 58 -20.39 -12.76 5.75
CA VAL A 58 -19.41 -13.09 4.72
C VAL A 58 -20.07 -13.66 3.46
N GLU A 59 -21.39 -13.83 3.47
CA GLU A 59 -22.23 -14.22 2.31
C GLU A 59 -21.78 -15.53 1.64
N GLY A 60 -21.11 -16.42 2.38
CA GLY A 60 -20.51 -17.64 1.84
C GLY A 60 -19.35 -17.40 0.87
N GLN A 61 -18.80 -16.19 0.81
CA GLN A 61 -17.74 -15.80 -0.14
C GLN A 61 -16.37 -15.68 0.51
N GLY A 62 -16.12 -16.27 1.67
CA GLY A 62 -14.84 -16.15 2.35
C GLY A 62 -14.53 -17.30 3.30
N VAL A 63 -13.24 -17.49 3.55
CA VAL A 63 -12.73 -18.43 4.55
C VAL A 63 -12.13 -17.66 5.72
N LEU A 64 -12.54 -18.03 6.93
CA LEU A 64 -11.94 -17.51 8.16
C LEU A 64 -10.72 -18.35 8.50
N LEU A 65 -9.57 -17.68 8.60
CA LEU A 65 -8.30 -18.27 9.01
C LEU A 65 -7.82 -17.58 10.29
N PRO A 66 -6.98 -18.25 11.10
CA PRO A 66 -6.19 -17.54 12.10
C PRO A 66 -5.38 -16.45 11.38
N SER A 67 -5.26 -15.29 12.00
CA SER A 67 -4.49 -14.19 11.42
C SER A 67 -3.02 -14.57 11.29
N PHE A 68 -2.37 -13.94 10.31
CA PHE A 68 -1.00 -14.27 9.96
C PHE A 68 -0.02 -13.76 11.02
N CYS A 69 1.14 -14.43 11.07
CA CYS A 69 2.22 -14.06 11.98
C CYS A 69 3.55 -14.03 11.23
N HIS A 70 4.34 -12.97 11.42
CA HIS A 70 5.74 -13.00 11.04
C HIS A 70 6.55 -13.65 12.16
N ALA A 71 6.87 -14.93 12.02
CA ALA A 71 7.75 -15.62 12.97
C ALA A 71 9.18 -15.06 12.99
N HIS A 72 9.58 -14.38 11.91
CA HIS A 72 10.93 -13.86 11.71
C HIS A 72 10.87 -12.68 10.73
N ILE A 73 11.13 -11.47 11.21
CA ILE A 73 11.22 -10.26 10.39
C ILE A 73 12.28 -9.30 10.94
N HIS A 74 12.98 -8.55 10.07
CA HIS A 74 13.94 -7.51 10.50
C HIS A 74 13.35 -6.11 10.36
N LEU A 75 13.23 -5.37 11.47
CA LEU A 75 12.75 -3.98 11.46
C LEU A 75 13.85 -2.97 11.10
N ASP A 76 15.07 -3.27 11.50
CA ASP A 76 16.22 -2.38 11.38
C ASP A 76 16.70 -2.20 9.93
N LYS A 77 16.70 -3.29 9.15
CA LYS A 77 17.17 -3.32 7.76
C LYS A 77 16.06 -3.48 6.72
N CYS A 78 14.82 -3.17 7.04
CA CYS A 78 13.73 -3.11 6.05
C CYS A 78 13.82 -1.84 5.19
N PHE A 79 13.47 -1.93 3.90
CA PHE A 79 13.49 -0.83 2.92
C PHE A 79 14.84 -0.11 2.81
N LEU A 80 15.94 -0.83 3.05
CA LEU A 80 17.30 -0.27 3.07
C LEU A 80 17.97 -0.27 1.70
N LEU A 81 17.46 -1.04 0.73
CA LEU A 81 18.12 -1.26 -0.56
C LEU A 81 18.47 0.02 -1.32
N GLU A 82 17.62 1.06 -1.27
CA GLU A 82 17.88 2.35 -1.94
C GLU A 82 19.03 3.15 -1.29
N LYS A 83 19.42 2.78 -0.07
CA LYS A 83 20.55 3.39 0.67
C LYS A 83 21.83 2.59 0.58
N CYS A 84 21.75 1.33 0.12
CA CYS A 84 22.94 0.53 -0.15
C CYS A 84 23.64 1.01 -1.43
N ASP A 85 24.93 0.72 -1.55
CA ASP A 85 25.57 0.78 -2.86
C ASP A 85 24.84 -0.15 -3.84
N PRO A 86 24.87 0.14 -5.16
CA PRO A 86 24.32 -0.75 -6.17
C PRO A 86 24.90 -2.17 -6.03
N LEU A 87 24.03 -3.17 -6.04
CA LEU A 87 24.43 -4.58 -6.04
C LEU A 87 25.05 -4.95 -7.39
N GLU A 88 26.24 -5.56 -7.38
CA GLU A 88 26.98 -6.04 -8.56
C GLU A 88 26.94 -7.57 -8.66
N THR A 89 27.18 -8.30 -7.58
CA THR A 89 27.24 -9.79 -7.58
C THR A 89 25.98 -10.45 -7.03
N GLY A 90 25.28 -9.75 -6.12
CA GLY A 90 24.12 -10.19 -5.37
C GLY A 90 24.40 -11.36 -4.42
N ASP A 91 25.66 -11.65 -4.08
CA ASP A 91 26.01 -12.74 -3.17
C ASP A 91 25.98 -12.32 -1.69
N PHE A 92 26.14 -13.29 -0.80
CA PHE A 92 26.06 -13.08 0.65
C PHE A 92 27.14 -12.12 1.18
N GLN A 93 28.36 -12.16 0.63
CA GLN A 93 29.46 -11.31 1.08
C GLN A 93 29.24 -9.87 0.65
N GLU A 94 28.78 -9.65 -0.58
CA GLU A 94 28.36 -8.33 -1.03
C GLU A 94 27.22 -7.79 -0.17
N ALA A 95 26.19 -8.61 0.11
CA ALA A 95 25.05 -8.20 0.92
C ALA A 95 25.45 -7.77 2.33
N LEU A 96 26.37 -8.50 2.98
CA LEU A 96 26.96 -8.11 4.26
C LEU A 96 27.67 -6.76 4.17
N HIS A 97 28.54 -6.59 3.16
CA HIS A 97 29.35 -5.39 3.00
C HIS A 97 28.52 -4.13 2.75
N VAL A 98 27.59 -4.16 1.81
CA VAL A 98 26.77 -2.98 1.49
C VAL A 98 25.80 -2.64 2.62
N THR A 99 25.29 -3.66 3.33
CA THR A 99 24.42 -3.45 4.49
C THR A 99 25.21 -2.86 5.66
N ALA A 100 26.40 -3.37 5.95
CA ALA A 100 27.28 -2.83 7.00
C ALA A 100 27.64 -1.37 6.73
N ARG A 101 27.89 -1.01 5.47
CA ARG A 101 28.11 0.39 5.08
C ARG A 101 26.90 1.27 5.40
N ALA A 102 25.71 0.86 4.97
CA ALA A 102 24.47 1.60 5.20
C ALA A 102 24.11 1.73 6.70
N LYS A 103 24.45 0.73 7.52
CA LYS A 103 24.25 0.74 8.98
C LYS A 103 25.01 1.86 9.70
N ASN A 104 26.19 2.26 9.20
CA ASN A 104 26.97 3.35 9.83
C ASN A 104 26.21 4.68 9.89
N ASP A 105 25.22 4.87 9.01
CA ASP A 105 24.43 6.10 8.96
C ASP A 105 23.20 6.07 9.89
N PHE A 106 22.90 4.94 10.55
CA PHE A 106 21.68 4.80 11.35
C PHE A 106 21.62 5.78 12.54
N SER A 107 22.74 5.98 13.22
CA SER A 107 22.82 6.91 14.37
C SER A 107 22.60 8.36 13.97
N HIS A 108 22.76 8.71 12.69
CA HIS A 108 22.56 10.06 12.18
C HIS A 108 21.09 10.37 11.86
N ASP A 109 20.25 9.34 11.64
CA ASP A 109 18.84 9.50 11.26
C ASP A 109 17.95 8.37 11.82
N LEU A 110 17.62 8.48 13.12
CA LEU A 110 16.73 7.53 13.81
C LEU A 110 15.28 7.62 13.33
N GLU A 111 14.86 8.77 12.79
CA GLU A 111 13.50 8.93 12.25
C GLU A 111 13.34 8.18 10.94
N ASP A 112 14.36 8.11 10.09
CA ASP A 112 14.35 7.22 8.93
C ASP A 112 14.19 5.75 9.34
N LEU A 113 14.95 5.29 10.33
CA LEU A 113 14.84 3.93 10.88
C LEU A 113 13.43 3.64 11.38
N TYR A 114 12.85 4.57 12.14
CA TYR A 114 11.47 4.49 12.62
C TYR A 114 10.47 4.44 11.46
N ASN A 115 10.59 5.33 10.47
CA ASN A 115 9.65 5.42 9.35
C ASN A 115 9.68 4.17 8.46
N ARG A 116 10.86 3.57 8.24
CA ARG A 116 10.98 2.29 7.53
C ARG A 116 10.32 1.14 8.31
N GLY A 117 10.60 1.02 9.61
CA GLY A 117 9.97 0.02 10.47
C GLY A 117 8.45 0.18 10.57
N LYS A 118 7.95 1.42 10.72
CA LYS A 118 6.52 1.74 10.71
C LYS A 118 5.86 1.34 9.39
N ARG A 119 6.50 1.66 8.26
CA ARG A 119 6.04 1.24 6.93
C ARG A 119 5.95 -0.27 6.82
N LEU A 120 6.91 -1.01 7.39
CA LEU A 120 6.89 -2.48 7.36
C LEU A 120 5.70 -3.02 8.14
N ILE A 121 5.55 -2.60 9.39
CA ILE A 121 4.48 -3.07 10.29
C ILE A 121 3.11 -2.78 9.69
N LEU A 122 2.87 -1.54 9.23
CA LEU A 122 1.58 -1.16 8.65
C LEU A 122 1.24 -1.99 7.41
N ARG A 123 2.20 -2.22 6.51
CA ARG A 123 1.98 -3.06 5.31
C ARG A 123 1.75 -4.53 5.67
N SER A 124 2.38 -5.03 6.72
CA SER A 124 2.11 -6.38 7.23
C SER A 124 0.70 -6.49 7.81
N VAL A 125 0.25 -5.49 8.58
CA VAL A 125 -1.12 -5.43 9.12
C VAL A 125 -2.15 -5.37 8.00
N GLU A 126 -1.91 -4.58 6.95
CA GLU A 126 -2.75 -4.53 5.73
C GLU A 126 -2.84 -5.90 5.03
N SER A 127 -1.84 -6.76 5.20
CA SER A 127 -1.83 -8.15 4.70
C SER A 127 -2.39 -9.16 5.69
N GLY A 128 -2.92 -8.73 6.83
CA GLY A 128 -3.55 -9.59 7.83
C GLY A 128 -2.62 -10.12 8.92
N VAL A 129 -1.45 -9.51 9.12
CA VAL A 129 -0.52 -9.84 10.22
C VAL A 129 -0.95 -9.11 11.49
N THR A 130 -1.16 -9.85 12.57
CA THR A 130 -1.49 -9.26 13.88
C THR A 130 -0.44 -9.53 14.95
N SER A 131 0.53 -10.42 14.70
CA SER A 131 1.69 -10.66 15.57
C SER A 131 2.98 -10.83 14.78
N MET A 132 4.11 -10.41 15.37
CA MET A 132 5.42 -10.62 14.77
C MET A 132 6.55 -10.72 15.79
N ARG A 133 7.58 -11.53 15.49
CA ARG A 133 8.89 -11.43 16.13
C ARG A 133 9.84 -10.63 15.26
N ALA A 134 10.16 -9.44 15.74
CA ALA A 134 10.94 -8.44 15.03
C ALA A 134 12.37 -8.36 15.57
N HIS A 135 13.33 -8.77 14.75
CA HIS A 135 14.75 -8.65 15.05
C HIS A 135 15.22 -7.20 14.89
N VAL A 136 15.99 -6.75 15.88
CA VAL A 136 16.71 -5.47 15.88
C VAL A 136 18.15 -5.73 16.26
N GLU A 137 19.08 -5.36 15.39
CA GLU A 137 20.49 -5.63 15.62
C GLU A 137 21.07 -4.77 16.75
N VAL A 138 21.98 -5.38 17.52
CA VAL A 138 22.77 -4.73 18.57
C VAL A 138 24.22 -5.14 18.39
N ASP A 139 25.08 -4.16 18.15
CA ASP A 139 26.52 -4.33 17.97
C ASP A 139 27.25 -3.02 18.31
N LYS A 140 28.58 -2.98 18.21
CA LYS A 140 29.36 -1.77 18.48
C LYS A 140 29.11 -0.60 17.52
N THR A 141 28.60 -0.87 16.32
CA THR A 141 28.33 0.11 15.25
C THR A 141 27.01 0.82 15.50
N VAL A 142 25.91 0.07 15.63
CA VAL A 142 24.57 0.62 15.83
C VAL A 142 24.23 0.80 17.32
N GLN A 143 25.02 0.22 18.22
CA GLN A 143 24.79 0.23 19.67
C GLN A 143 23.35 -0.21 19.97
N ASN A 144 22.58 0.62 20.70
CA ASN A 144 21.18 0.35 21.04
C ASN A 144 20.18 1.12 20.17
N HIS A 145 20.61 1.80 19.10
CA HIS A 145 19.71 2.65 18.30
C HIS A 145 18.57 1.86 17.66
N CYS A 146 18.87 0.68 17.08
CA CYS A 146 17.84 -0.20 16.51
C CYS A 146 16.87 -0.71 17.57
N LEU A 147 17.38 -1.06 18.76
CA LEU A 147 16.56 -1.49 19.88
C LEU A 147 15.62 -0.37 20.37
N GLN A 148 16.13 0.84 20.56
CA GLN A 148 15.34 2.00 20.98
C GLN A 148 14.21 2.30 19.99
N VAL A 149 14.51 2.29 18.69
CA VAL A 149 13.49 2.51 17.64
C VAL A 149 12.48 1.35 17.59
N GLY A 150 12.93 0.11 17.70
CA GLY A 150 12.05 -1.06 17.76
C GLY A 150 11.07 -1.02 18.94
N LEU A 151 11.54 -0.66 20.13
CA LEU A 151 10.71 -0.51 21.32
C LEU A 151 9.70 0.63 21.18
N ARG A 152 10.10 1.76 20.57
CA ARG A 152 9.17 2.86 20.25
C ARG A 152 8.09 2.40 19.26
N LEU A 153 8.46 1.69 18.20
CA LEU A 153 7.50 1.14 17.22
C LEU A 153 6.50 0.18 17.86
N ARG A 154 6.97 -0.71 18.75
CA ARG A 154 6.12 -1.60 19.54
C ARG A 154 5.08 -0.82 20.33
N GLU A 155 5.48 0.21 21.07
CA GLU A 155 4.55 1.00 21.89
C GLU A 155 3.57 1.81 21.03
N ASP A 156 4.04 2.46 19.98
CA ASP A 156 3.21 3.29 19.10
C ASP A 156 2.18 2.47 18.31
N LEU A 157 2.48 1.22 17.98
CA LEU A 157 1.67 0.37 17.09
C LEU A 157 1.02 -0.84 17.78
N LYS A 158 1.12 -0.97 19.12
CA LYS A 158 0.54 -2.08 19.89
C LYS A 158 -0.97 -2.28 19.73
N HIS A 159 -1.68 -1.25 19.30
CA HIS A 159 -3.11 -1.28 19.04
C HIS A 159 -3.45 -1.94 17.69
N LEU A 160 -2.45 -2.18 16.82
CA LEU A 160 -2.60 -2.81 15.51
C LEU A 160 -1.92 -4.18 15.44
N CYS A 161 -0.75 -4.33 16.06
CA CYS A 161 0.04 -5.56 15.99
C CYS A 161 0.83 -5.79 17.28
N ASP A 162 0.88 -7.05 17.73
CA ASP A 162 1.77 -7.48 18.80
C ASP A 162 3.20 -7.69 18.26
N VAL A 163 4.05 -6.69 18.53
CA VAL A 163 5.44 -6.68 18.07
C VAL A 163 6.36 -7.18 19.19
N GLN A 164 6.77 -8.44 19.10
CA GLN A 164 7.75 -9.06 19.98
C GLN A 164 9.17 -8.69 19.52
N ILE A 165 9.82 -7.77 20.21
CA ILE A 165 11.19 -7.33 19.88
C ILE A 165 12.20 -8.41 20.28
N ALA A 166 13.05 -8.81 19.32
CA ALA A 166 14.18 -9.70 19.52
C ALA A 166 15.49 -8.91 19.43
N ALA A 167 16.19 -8.75 20.55
CA ALA A 167 17.55 -8.19 20.53
C ALA A 167 18.47 -9.20 19.82
N PHE A 168 19.12 -8.78 18.74
CA PHE A 168 19.77 -9.69 17.80
C PHE A 168 21.25 -9.39 17.60
N ALA A 169 22.10 -10.39 17.86
CA ALA A 169 23.52 -10.34 17.55
C ALA A 169 23.79 -10.91 16.14
N GLN A 170 23.95 -10.03 15.16
CA GLN A 170 24.28 -10.40 13.77
C GLN A 170 25.79 -10.61 13.57
N ASP A 171 26.62 -9.87 14.30
CA ASP A 171 28.08 -9.97 14.29
C ASP A 171 28.58 -10.95 15.37
N PRO A 172 29.81 -11.49 15.25
CA PRO A 172 30.37 -12.44 16.23
C PRO A 172 30.38 -11.87 17.65
N LEU A 173 29.98 -12.70 18.62
CA LEU A 173 30.05 -12.38 20.03
C LEU A 173 31.39 -12.78 20.65
N PHE A 174 32.05 -13.79 20.08
CA PHE A 174 33.30 -14.37 20.58
C PHE A 174 34.38 -14.28 19.49
N SER A 175 34.98 -13.09 19.36
CA SER A 175 36.18 -12.90 18.53
C SER A 175 37.42 -12.77 19.43
N GLU A 176 38.60 -13.25 18.98
CA GLU A 176 39.84 -13.13 19.77
C GLU A 176 40.19 -11.67 20.13
N ALA A 177 39.74 -10.71 19.33
CA ALA A 177 39.96 -9.27 19.56
C ALA A 177 38.99 -8.65 20.57
N ASP A 178 37.79 -9.21 20.76
CA ASP A 178 36.69 -8.55 21.50
C ASP A 178 36.50 -9.08 22.95
N VAL A 179 36.91 -10.31 23.27
CA VAL A 179 36.61 -10.95 24.59
C VAL A 179 37.17 -10.19 25.81
N THR A 180 38.19 -9.35 25.62
CA THR A 180 38.80 -8.56 26.72
C THR A 180 38.45 -7.07 26.69
N ALA A 181 37.70 -6.62 25.68
CA ALA A 181 37.35 -5.21 25.52
C ALA A 181 36.05 -4.86 26.25
N THR A 182 36.06 -3.75 27.00
CA THR A 182 34.88 -3.20 27.68
C THR A 182 33.81 -2.68 26.71
N ASP A 183 34.17 -2.49 25.44
CA ASP A 183 33.33 -1.99 24.34
C ASP A 183 33.27 -3.03 23.21
N SER A 184 32.89 -4.25 23.56
CA SER A 184 32.76 -5.41 22.66
C SER A 184 31.31 -5.66 22.25
N ASN A 185 31.08 -6.38 21.14
CA ASN A 185 29.74 -6.82 20.73
C ASN A 185 29.03 -7.60 21.86
N LEU A 186 29.75 -8.45 22.59
CA LEU A 186 29.22 -9.16 23.75
C LEU A 186 28.73 -8.21 24.87
N SER A 187 29.47 -7.14 25.13
CA SER A 187 29.08 -6.15 26.15
C SER A 187 27.81 -5.39 25.77
N HIS A 188 27.71 -4.93 24.50
CA HIS A 188 26.51 -4.29 23.96
C HIS A 188 25.32 -5.25 23.97
N PHE A 189 25.52 -6.49 23.54
CA PHE A 189 24.48 -7.51 23.51
C PHE A 189 23.94 -7.81 24.91
N ARG A 190 24.81 -8.01 25.92
CA ARG A 190 24.37 -8.21 27.31
C ARG A 190 23.62 -7.01 27.87
N ALA A 191 24.04 -5.79 27.54
CA ALA A 191 23.36 -4.58 27.97
C ALA A 191 21.95 -4.46 27.34
N ALA A 192 21.82 -4.74 26.04
CA ALA A 192 20.54 -4.77 25.36
C ALA A 192 19.60 -5.84 25.94
N VAL A 193 20.11 -7.04 26.18
CA VAL A 193 19.34 -8.17 26.74
C VAL A 193 18.79 -7.86 28.15
N ALA A 194 19.45 -7.00 28.92
CA ALA A 194 18.99 -6.57 30.23
C ALA A 194 17.82 -5.56 30.18
N THR A 195 17.34 -5.18 29.00
CA THR A 195 16.20 -4.26 28.82
C THR A 195 14.87 -4.98 29.04
N ASP A 196 13.99 -4.47 29.91
CA ASP A 196 12.77 -5.15 30.35
C ASP A 196 11.73 -5.43 29.25
N ASP A 197 11.76 -4.67 28.16
CA ASP A 197 10.72 -4.68 27.11
C ASP A 197 11.03 -5.54 25.89
N ILE A 198 12.12 -6.31 25.88
CA ILE A 198 12.41 -7.28 24.81
C ILE A 198 11.62 -8.58 25.03
N GLY A 199 11.13 -9.22 23.98
CA GLY A 199 10.42 -10.50 24.09
C GLY A 199 11.29 -11.72 23.83
N ALA A 200 12.36 -11.55 23.05
CA ALA A 200 13.25 -12.64 22.65
C ALA A 200 14.72 -12.18 22.60
N ILE A 201 15.61 -13.15 22.66
CA ILE A 201 17.06 -12.97 22.55
C ILE A 201 17.51 -13.80 21.37
N GLY A 202 18.20 -13.19 20.42
CA GLY A 202 18.68 -13.92 19.25
C GLY A 202 20.11 -13.65 18.85
N SER A 203 20.66 -14.60 18.10
CA SER A 203 22.04 -14.54 17.60
C SER A 203 22.21 -15.35 16.32
N ALA A 204 23.35 -15.18 15.66
CA ALA A 204 23.76 -15.96 14.50
C ALA A 204 25.02 -16.81 14.78
N PRO A 205 24.93 -18.01 15.39
CA PRO A 205 26.12 -18.80 15.73
C PRO A 205 27.04 -19.13 14.54
N TYR A 206 26.52 -19.14 13.31
CA TYR A 206 27.33 -19.42 12.12
C TYR A 206 28.32 -18.31 11.75
N VAL A 207 28.22 -17.11 12.33
CA VAL A 207 29.19 -16.03 12.07
C VAL A 207 30.44 -16.13 12.94
N GLU A 208 30.42 -16.96 13.98
CA GLU A 208 31.55 -17.14 14.89
C GLU A 208 32.75 -17.78 14.16
N ASP A 209 33.97 -17.43 14.60
CA ASP A 209 35.21 -17.83 13.94
C ASP A 209 35.54 -19.34 14.10
N SER A 210 34.94 -20.00 15.10
CA SER A 210 35.14 -21.43 15.37
C SER A 210 33.84 -22.12 15.80
N GLU A 211 33.81 -23.45 15.69
CA GLU A 211 32.67 -24.25 16.15
C GLU A 211 32.50 -24.15 17.66
N GLU A 212 33.60 -24.11 18.43
CA GLU A 212 33.57 -23.93 19.88
C GLU A 212 32.92 -22.60 20.28
N HIS A 213 33.23 -21.51 19.57
CA HIS A 213 32.60 -20.21 19.78
C HIS A 213 31.13 -20.20 19.35
N ALA A 214 30.77 -20.90 18.26
CA ALA A 214 29.36 -21.08 17.88
C ALA A 214 28.57 -21.83 18.96
N GLN A 215 29.16 -22.86 19.56
CA GLN A 215 28.57 -23.58 20.70
C GLN A 215 28.47 -22.70 21.95
N GLU A 216 29.49 -21.87 22.23
CA GLU A 216 29.46 -20.91 23.34
C GLU A 216 28.38 -19.83 23.15
N ASN A 217 28.17 -19.38 21.91
CA ASN A 217 27.08 -18.48 21.54
C ASN A 217 25.71 -19.10 21.84
N ILE A 218 25.48 -20.36 21.43
CA ILE A 218 24.25 -21.08 21.75
C ILE A 218 24.03 -21.15 23.27
N ARG A 219 25.04 -21.57 24.03
CA ARG A 219 24.96 -21.65 25.50
C ARG A 219 24.63 -20.30 26.12
N LEU A 220 25.31 -19.24 25.69
CA LEU A 220 25.09 -17.88 26.16
C LEU A 220 23.63 -17.44 25.98
N VAL A 221 23.08 -17.60 24.78
CA VAL A 221 21.71 -17.16 24.48
C VAL A 221 20.68 -17.97 25.28
N LEU A 222 20.87 -19.29 25.40
CA LEU A 222 19.97 -20.12 26.23
C LEU A 222 20.02 -19.72 27.71
N ASP A 223 21.22 -19.45 28.24
CA ASP A 223 21.39 -19.04 29.64
C ASP A 223 20.79 -17.66 29.91
N LEU A 224 20.95 -16.72 28.98
CA LEU A 224 20.32 -15.39 29.04
C LEU A 224 18.78 -15.48 28.90
N ALA A 225 18.28 -16.33 28.01
CA ALA A 225 16.84 -16.54 27.83
C ALA A 225 16.20 -17.10 29.11
N PHE A 226 16.89 -18.02 29.79
CA PHE A 226 16.49 -18.50 31.10
C PHE A 226 16.55 -17.38 32.15
N GLN A 227 17.68 -16.67 32.26
CA GLN A 227 17.88 -15.61 33.25
C GLN A 227 16.82 -14.51 33.19
N TYR A 228 16.39 -14.12 32.00
CA TYR A 228 15.46 -13.00 31.79
C TYR A 228 14.04 -13.42 31.42
N HIS A 229 13.70 -14.73 31.50
CA HIS A 229 12.39 -15.28 31.15
C HIS A 229 11.94 -14.92 29.72
N ARG A 230 12.82 -15.05 28.74
CA ARG A 230 12.57 -14.70 27.32
C ARG A 230 12.59 -15.92 26.42
N HIS A 231 12.11 -15.74 25.19
CA HIS A 231 12.31 -16.72 24.12
C HIS A 231 13.75 -16.64 23.58
N ALA A 232 14.23 -17.73 22.97
CA ALA A 232 15.49 -17.76 22.23
C ALA A 232 15.22 -17.86 20.73
N ASP A 233 16.05 -17.20 19.93
CA ASP A 233 15.93 -17.20 18.47
C ASP A 233 17.29 -17.30 17.76
N PHE A 234 17.53 -18.41 17.08
CA PHE A 234 18.82 -18.65 16.43
C PHE A 234 18.70 -18.56 14.92
N HIS A 235 19.50 -17.67 14.32
CA HIS A 235 19.85 -17.85 12.91
C HIS A 235 20.91 -18.94 12.83
N LEU A 236 20.49 -20.16 12.50
CA LEU A 236 21.35 -21.34 12.62
C LEU A 236 21.53 -22.03 11.29
N ASP A 237 22.68 -22.71 11.13
CA ASP A 237 22.86 -23.70 10.07
C ASP A 237 22.65 -23.13 8.65
N TYR A 238 23.07 -21.87 8.44
CA TYR A 238 22.87 -21.10 7.20
C TYR A 238 23.93 -21.41 6.12
N ASN A 239 23.95 -22.65 5.66
CA ASN A 239 24.81 -23.13 4.58
C ASN A 239 24.20 -24.37 3.90
N LEU A 240 24.88 -24.90 2.88
CA LEU A 240 24.52 -26.16 2.20
C LEU A 240 25.73 -27.10 2.09
N ASP A 241 26.47 -27.25 3.18
CA ASP A 241 27.70 -28.05 3.23
C ASP A 241 27.49 -29.34 4.05
N SER A 242 27.34 -30.47 3.35
CA SER A 242 27.12 -31.77 4.01
C SER A 242 28.29 -32.25 4.87
N SER A 243 29.48 -31.67 4.72
CA SER A 243 30.66 -32.03 5.51
C SER A 243 30.68 -31.38 6.89
N LYS A 244 29.91 -30.31 7.10
CA LYS A 244 29.75 -29.66 8.40
C LYS A 244 28.66 -30.35 9.21
N GLU A 245 28.97 -30.58 10.49
CA GLU A 245 28.00 -31.07 11.47
C GLU A 245 26.99 -29.95 11.76
N PRO A 246 25.67 -30.23 11.75
CA PRO A 246 24.65 -29.22 11.95
C PRO A 246 24.54 -28.86 13.43
N LEU A 247 24.64 -27.57 13.74
CA LEU A 247 24.61 -27.05 15.12
C LEU A 247 23.25 -27.27 15.80
N ILE A 248 22.18 -27.54 15.04
CA ILE A 248 20.88 -27.91 15.61
C ILE A 248 20.98 -29.09 16.57
N ARG A 249 21.89 -30.06 16.34
CA ARG A 249 22.07 -31.21 17.25
C ARG A 249 22.54 -30.74 18.63
N TYR A 250 23.58 -29.93 18.65
CA TYR A 250 24.12 -29.33 19.86
C TYR A 250 23.07 -28.48 20.60
N LEU A 251 22.31 -27.66 19.86
CA LEU A 251 21.22 -26.86 20.43
C LEU A 251 20.15 -27.72 21.12
N LEU A 252 19.75 -28.84 20.51
CA LEU A 252 18.73 -29.72 21.10
C LEU A 252 19.24 -30.44 22.35
N ASP A 253 20.50 -30.89 22.36
CA ASP A 253 21.13 -31.52 23.53
C ASP A 253 21.20 -30.53 24.70
N GLU A 254 21.66 -29.29 24.44
CA GLU A 254 21.73 -28.21 25.44
C GLU A 254 20.34 -27.81 25.98
N LEU A 255 19.31 -27.80 25.12
CA LEU A 255 17.94 -27.51 25.51
C LEU A 255 17.35 -28.65 26.35
N GLN A 256 17.57 -29.90 25.93
CA GLN A 256 17.15 -31.09 26.67
C GLN A 256 17.76 -31.10 28.08
N GLU A 257 19.07 -30.86 28.19
CA GLU A 257 19.75 -30.82 29.48
C GLU A 257 19.19 -29.72 30.38
N ARG A 258 18.95 -28.52 29.84
CA ARG A 258 18.36 -27.40 30.61
C ARG A 258 16.96 -27.74 31.12
N ILE A 259 16.12 -28.36 30.29
CA ILE A 259 14.79 -28.79 30.72
C ILE A 259 14.90 -29.86 31.83
N ALA A 260 15.75 -30.88 31.63
CA ALA A 260 15.96 -31.94 32.61
C ALA A 260 16.53 -31.45 33.94
N THR A 261 17.27 -30.34 33.93
CA THR A 261 17.89 -29.72 35.12
C THR A 261 17.12 -28.51 35.65
N HIS A 262 15.89 -28.27 35.17
CA HIS A 262 15.04 -27.13 35.56
C HIS A 262 15.67 -25.75 35.33
N ARG A 263 16.57 -25.64 34.34
CA ARG A 263 17.20 -24.41 33.85
C ARG A 263 16.52 -23.90 32.56
N TRP A 264 15.22 -24.15 32.43
CA TRP A 264 14.39 -23.66 31.33
C TRP A 264 12.97 -23.33 31.81
N HIS A 265 12.37 -22.27 31.28
CA HIS A 265 10.99 -21.90 31.61
C HIS A 265 10.02 -22.56 30.63
N ALA A 266 8.93 -23.13 31.16
CA ALA A 266 7.92 -23.80 30.34
C ALA A 266 7.22 -22.89 29.31
N GLN A 267 7.24 -21.57 29.54
CA GLN A 267 6.70 -20.56 28.61
C GLN A 267 7.72 -20.08 27.58
N SER A 268 9.02 -20.33 27.80
CA SER A 268 10.08 -19.95 26.86
C SER A 268 10.11 -20.94 25.69
N HIS A 269 10.32 -20.39 24.50
CA HIS A 269 10.31 -21.14 23.23
C HIS A 269 11.61 -20.85 22.47
N VAL A 270 12.07 -21.83 21.71
CA VAL A 270 13.27 -21.73 20.87
C VAL A 270 12.84 -21.71 19.41
N CYS A 271 13.18 -20.63 18.71
CA CYS A 271 13.00 -20.50 17.28
C CYS A 271 14.34 -20.72 16.57
N VAL A 272 14.30 -21.41 15.42
CA VAL A 272 15.48 -21.62 14.58
C VAL A 272 15.16 -21.17 13.16
N GLY A 273 15.63 -19.98 12.82
CA GLY A 273 15.50 -19.40 11.49
C GLY A 273 16.48 -20.00 10.49
N HIS A 274 16.08 -20.00 9.21
CA HIS A 274 16.81 -20.57 8.07
C HIS A 274 16.94 -22.09 8.11
N ALA A 275 17.86 -22.60 8.94
CA ALA A 275 18.23 -24.01 9.04
C ALA A 275 18.44 -24.69 7.67
N THR A 276 19.02 -23.97 6.70
CA THR A 276 19.13 -24.41 5.30
C THR A 276 19.94 -25.69 5.17
N ARG A 277 20.91 -25.91 6.06
CA ARG A 277 21.73 -27.14 6.10
C ARG A 277 20.89 -28.39 6.38
N LEU A 278 19.77 -28.25 7.07
CA LEU A 278 18.85 -29.37 7.37
C LEU A 278 18.10 -29.82 6.12
N THR A 279 18.08 -29.04 5.04
CA THR A 279 17.54 -29.50 3.75
C THR A 279 18.31 -30.68 3.17
N LEU A 280 19.53 -30.92 3.66
CA LEU A 280 20.37 -32.07 3.29
C LEU A 280 20.20 -33.27 4.24
N PHE A 281 19.34 -33.20 5.26
CA PHE A 281 19.09 -34.34 6.14
C PHE A 281 18.46 -35.51 5.38
N THR A 282 18.93 -36.70 5.71
CA THR A 282 18.30 -37.97 5.35
C THR A 282 16.99 -38.18 6.13
N ASP A 283 16.15 -39.10 5.65
CA ASP A 283 14.91 -39.46 6.35
C ASP A 283 15.20 -39.95 7.78
N ASP A 284 16.29 -40.68 8.00
CA ASP A 284 16.72 -41.15 9.33
C ASP A 284 17.10 -39.99 10.27
N GLU A 285 17.74 -38.95 9.73
CA GLU A 285 18.09 -37.76 10.52
C GLU A 285 16.85 -36.95 10.92
N TRP A 286 15.86 -36.84 10.03
CA TRP A 286 14.57 -36.23 10.37
C TRP A 286 13.77 -37.04 11.39
N ILE A 287 13.78 -38.37 11.29
CA ILE A 287 13.16 -39.25 12.28
C ILE A 287 13.82 -39.07 13.65
N LYS A 288 15.16 -38.99 13.70
CA LYS A 288 15.91 -38.73 14.93
C LYS A 288 15.55 -37.36 15.51
N TYR A 289 15.55 -36.30 14.69
CA TYR A 289 15.14 -34.96 15.11
C TYR A 289 13.74 -34.97 15.74
N GLN A 290 12.76 -35.53 15.04
CA GLN A 290 11.38 -35.53 15.51
C GLN A 290 11.18 -36.39 16.76
N THR A 291 11.89 -37.52 16.85
CA THR A 291 11.85 -38.38 18.05
C THR A 291 12.39 -37.63 19.26
N LEU A 292 13.54 -36.96 19.11
CA LEU A 292 14.14 -36.18 20.19
C LEU A 292 13.20 -35.04 20.66
N VAL A 293 12.68 -34.26 19.71
CA VAL A 293 11.77 -33.14 20.00
C VAL A 293 10.50 -33.61 20.70
N ARG A 294 9.87 -34.68 20.20
CA ARG A 294 8.63 -35.21 20.78
C ARG A 294 8.86 -35.85 22.15
N ASP A 295 9.82 -36.75 22.26
CA ASP A 295 10.01 -37.59 23.46
C ASP A 295 10.47 -36.75 24.66
N HIS A 296 11.18 -35.64 24.41
CA HIS A 296 11.59 -34.68 25.43
C HIS A 296 10.74 -33.41 25.50
N GLN A 297 9.66 -33.32 24.69
CA GLN A 297 8.76 -32.16 24.62
C GLN A 297 9.53 -30.83 24.46
N LEU A 298 10.54 -30.83 23.58
CA LEU A 298 11.40 -29.67 23.38
C LEU A 298 10.57 -28.54 22.73
N PRO A 299 10.52 -27.33 23.33
CA PRO A 299 9.76 -26.21 22.78
C PRO A 299 10.54 -25.53 21.66
N VAL A 300 10.72 -26.24 20.55
CA VAL A 300 11.50 -25.77 19.38
C VAL A 300 10.65 -25.73 18.12
N THR A 301 10.77 -24.66 17.35
CA THR A 301 10.14 -24.55 16.02
C THR A 301 11.16 -24.08 14.99
N LEU A 302 11.22 -24.80 13.86
CA LEU A 302 12.01 -24.39 12.71
C LEU A 302 11.22 -23.36 11.89
N VAL A 303 11.91 -22.35 11.38
CA VAL A 303 11.32 -21.30 10.52
C VAL A 303 12.10 -21.24 9.20
N GLY A 304 11.46 -21.71 8.13
CA GLY A 304 12.00 -21.56 6.77
C GLY A 304 11.77 -20.15 6.24
N LEU A 305 12.72 -19.60 5.49
CA LEU A 305 12.69 -18.21 5.02
C LEU A 305 12.85 -18.15 3.50
N PRO A 306 11.87 -18.69 2.71
CA PRO A 306 12.10 -19.10 1.32
C PRO A 306 12.58 -17.98 0.40
N GLN A 307 12.13 -16.74 0.61
CA GLN A 307 12.53 -15.61 -0.24
C GLN A 307 14.02 -15.27 -0.10
N SER A 308 14.53 -15.26 1.15
CA SER A 308 15.94 -15.02 1.45
C SER A 308 16.78 -16.24 1.10
N ASP A 309 16.32 -17.43 1.49
CA ASP A 309 17.06 -18.69 1.33
C ASP A 309 17.31 -19.00 -0.15
N LEU A 310 16.28 -18.90 -1.00
CA LEU A 310 16.43 -19.09 -2.44
C LEU A 310 17.38 -18.09 -3.09
N TYR A 311 17.37 -16.85 -2.61
CA TYR A 311 18.19 -15.79 -3.19
C TYR A 311 19.66 -15.93 -2.80
N MET A 312 19.93 -16.40 -1.58
CA MET A 312 21.28 -16.48 -1.02
C MET A 312 21.98 -17.82 -1.24
N MET A 313 21.23 -18.94 -1.28
CA MET A 313 21.82 -20.27 -1.25
C MET A 313 22.02 -20.90 -2.64
N GLY A 314 22.94 -21.86 -2.72
CA GLY A 314 23.04 -22.80 -3.85
C GLY A 314 23.64 -22.26 -5.15
N ARG A 315 23.96 -20.95 -5.24
CA ARG A 315 24.43 -20.29 -6.48
C ARG A 315 25.62 -20.96 -7.18
N ASN A 316 26.55 -21.51 -6.38
CA ASN A 316 27.77 -22.14 -6.88
C ASN A 316 27.69 -23.67 -6.93
N LEU A 317 26.50 -24.25 -6.69
CA LEU A 317 26.27 -25.70 -6.69
C LEU A 317 25.61 -26.14 -8.00
N GLN A 318 25.88 -27.37 -8.44
CA GLN A 318 25.26 -27.96 -9.62
C GLN A 318 24.81 -29.40 -9.33
N PRO A 319 23.50 -29.72 -9.45
CA PRO A 319 22.41 -28.78 -9.74
C PRO A 319 22.21 -27.78 -8.59
N VAL A 320 21.67 -26.60 -8.91
CA VAL A 320 21.34 -25.58 -7.89
C VAL A 320 20.18 -26.10 -7.02
N PRO A 321 20.39 -26.35 -5.71
CA PRO A 321 19.33 -26.77 -4.82
C PRO A 321 18.38 -25.60 -4.51
N ARG A 322 17.14 -25.91 -4.12
CA ARG A 322 16.18 -24.89 -3.64
C ARG A 322 16.63 -24.23 -2.33
N GLY A 323 17.37 -24.95 -1.49
CA GLY A 323 18.06 -24.36 -0.34
C GLY A 323 17.17 -23.82 0.79
N THR A 324 15.89 -24.19 0.86
CA THR A 324 14.94 -23.80 1.94
C THR A 324 14.20 -25.03 2.46
N LEU A 325 13.76 -25.00 3.72
CA LEU A 325 12.98 -26.07 4.35
C LEU A 325 11.67 -26.33 3.58
N ASN A 326 11.41 -27.59 3.23
CA ASN A 326 10.19 -28.01 2.54
C ASN A 326 9.09 -28.32 3.56
N VAL A 327 8.32 -27.30 3.94
CA VAL A 327 7.31 -27.39 5.01
C VAL A 327 6.28 -28.50 4.76
N VAL A 328 5.85 -28.67 3.51
CA VAL A 328 4.85 -29.68 3.14
C VAL A 328 5.43 -31.09 3.26
N GLN A 329 6.65 -31.31 2.77
CA GLN A 329 7.29 -32.62 2.86
C GLN A 329 7.58 -32.99 4.32
N LEU A 330 8.07 -32.05 5.13
CA LEU A 330 8.42 -32.28 6.53
C LEU A 330 7.18 -32.65 7.35
N GLU A 331 6.06 -31.96 7.11
CA GLU A 331 4.78 -32.32 7.72
C GLU A 331 4.32 -33.71 7.25
N ARG A 332 4.24 -33.93 5.94
CA ARG A 332 3.69 -35.18 5.37
C ARG A 332 4.50 -36.42 5.76
N LYS A 333 5.83 -36.35 5.73
CA LYS A 333 6.71 -37.50 5.93
C LYS A 333 7.11 -37.71 7.38
N HIS A 334 7.27 -36.64 8.14
CA HIS A 334 7.87 -36.70 9.47
C HIS A 334 6.97 -36.12 10.57
N GLY A 335 5.81 -35.55 10.24
CA GLY A 335 4.92 -34.92 11.21
C GLY A 335 5.55 -33.67 11.86
N ILE A 336 6.51 -33.03 11.18
CA ILE A 336 7.19 -31.84 11.67
C ILE A 336 6.48 -30.61 11.10
N HIS A 337 5.86 -29.82 11.97
CA HIS A 337 5.32 -28.51 11.59
C HIS A 337 6.43 -27.46 11.58
N VAL A 338 6.64 -26.86 10.43
CA VAL A 338 7.64 -25.80 10.21
C VAL A 338 6.89 -24.49 9.92
N ALA A 339 7.35 -23.39 10.49
CA ALA A 339 6.83 -22.07 10.16
C ALA A 339 7.51 -21.51 8.89
N MET A 340 6.83 -20.64 8.17
CA MET A 340 7.43 -19.80 7.14
C MET A 340 7.31 -18.33 7.54
N ALA A 341 8.32 -17.53 7.21
CA ALA A 341 8.29 -16.08 7.41
C ALA A 341 9.06 -15.33 6.31
N VAL A 342 8.80 -14.03 6.17
CA VAL A 342 9.35 -13.19 5.08
C VAL A 342 10.83 -12.85 5.31
N ASN A 343 11.28 -12.77 6.57
CA ASN A 343 12.64 -12.39 6.95
C ASN A 343 12.99 -10.93 6.60
N ASN A 344 13.34 -10.68 5.34
CA ASN A 344 13.88 -9.42 4.85
C ASN A 344 12.95 -8.79 3.81
N VAL A 345 12.84 -7.46 3.84
CA VAL A 345 12.00 -6.71 2.88
C VAL A 345 12.80 -5.57 2.28
N GLN A 346 13.05 -5.66 0.97
CA GLN A 346 13.76 -4.66 0.18
C GLN A 346 15.12 -4.25 0.79
N ASN A 347 16.01 -5.23 0.97
CA ASN A 347 17.41 -5.00 1.35
C ASN A 347 18.36 -5.90 0.53
N ALA A 348 19.66 -5.82 0.80
CA ALA A 348 20.65 -6.57 0.01
C ALA A 348 20.56 -8.10 0.16
N PHE A 349 20.00 -8.61 1.26
CA PHE A 349 19.77 -10.05 1.45
C PHE A 349 18.49 -10.53 0.79
N THR A 350 17.53 -9.65 0.50
CA THR A 350 16.26 -9.97 -0.17
C THR A 350 15.72 -8.69 -0.83
N PRO A 351 16.15 -8.39 -2.07
CA PRO A 351 15.72 -7.18 -2.77
C PRO A 351 14.28 -7.26 -3.28
N GLN A 352 13.72 -8.47 -3.40
CA GLN A 352 12.38 -8.77 -3.92
C GLN A 352 11.36 -9.14 -2.84
N GLY A 353 10.07 -9.07 -3.18
CA GLY A 353 9.00 -9.65 -2.36
C GLY A 353 8.25 -8.63 -1.49
N PRO A 354 6.94 -8.86 -1.23
CA PRO A 354 6.14 -8.05 -0.31
C PRO A 354 6.30 -8.53 1.15
N PRO A 355 5.93 -7.70 2.14
CA PRO A 355 5.86 -8.08 3.56
C PRO A 355 4.61 -8.92 3.90
N ASP A 356 4.08 -9.66 2.92
CA ASP A 356 2.84 -10.43 2.98
C ASP A 356 3.15 -11.93 3.15
N PRO A 357 2.79 -12.56 4.29
CA PRO A 357 2.98 -13.98 4.50
C PRO A 357 2.22 -14.88 3.50
N LEU A 358 1.06 -14.46 3.00
CA LEU A 358 0.28 -15.27 2.05
C LEU A 358 1.01 -15.41 0.70
N ALA A 359 1.84 -14.43 0.33
CA ALA A 359 2.73 -14.55 -0.82
C ALA A 359 3.74 -15.70 -0.67
N LEU A 360 4.13 -16.08 0.56
CA LEU A 360 4.98 -17.25 0.82
C LEU A 360 4.24 -18.55 0.53
N CYS A 361 2.93 -18.63 0.76
CA CYS A 361 2.14 -19.81 0.41
C CYS A 361 2.13 -20.01 -1.11
N SER A 362 1.86 -18.94 -1.88
CA SER A 362 1.90 -19.01 -3.35
C SER A 362 3.28 -19.40 -3.87
N LEU A 363 4.34 -18.82 -3.30
CA LEU A 363 5.72 -19.19 -3.61
C LEU A 363 6.00 -20.65 -3.24
N GLY A 364 5.53 -21.11 -2.10
CA GLY A 364 5.65 -22.49 -1.61
C GLY A 364 5.00 -23.52 -2.53
N VAL A 365 3.86 -23.20 -3.16
CA VAL A 365 3.26 -24.06 -4.19
C VAL A 365 4.25 -24.34 -5.31
N ALA A 366 4.91 -23.28 -5.82
CA ALA A 366 5.84 -23.39 -6.92
C ALA A 366 7.15 -24.09 -6.50
N ILE A 367 7.73 -23.68 -5.37
CA ILE A 367 9.00 -24.23 -4.89
C ILE A 367 8.83 -25.67 -4.44
N PHE A 368 7.81 -26.02 -3.67
CA PHE A 368 7.65 -27.36 -3.12
C PHE A 368 6.89 -28.30 -4.07
N GLN A 369 6.37 -27.78 -5.18
CA GLN A 369 5.53 -28.51 -6.15
C GLN A 369 4.32 -29.14 -5.46
N ALA A 370 3.69 -28.35 -4.59
CA ALA A 370 2.72 -28.82 -3.63
C ALA A 370 1.44 -27.96 -3.74
N ALA A 371 0.40 -28.53 -4.35
CA ALA A 371 -0.82 -27.80 -4.74
C ALA A 371 -2.11 -28.55 -4.38
N THR A 372 -2.02 -29.69 -3.69
CA THR A 372 -3.23 -30.37 -3.22
C THR A 372 -3.87 -29.59 -2.08
N PRO A 373 -5.17 -29.78 -1.77
CA PRO A 373 -5.81 -29.09 -0.64
C PRO A 373 -5.06 -29.26 0.69
N ALA A 374 -4.54 -30.46 0.97
CA ALA A 374 -3.74 -30.73 2.15
C ALA A 374 -2.39 -29.97 2.14
N ASP A 375 -1.76 -29.85 0.97
CA ASP A 375 -0.52 -29.06 0.83
C ASP A 375 -0.79 -27.58 1.07
N CYS A 376 -1.89 -27.05 0.55
CA CYS A 376 -2.31 -25.66 0.78
C CYS A 376 -2.61 -25.40 2.26
N GLN A 377 -3.25 -26.35 2.96
CA GLN A 377 -3.45 -26.26 4.42
C GLN A 377 -2.12 -26.24 5.18
N SER A 378 -1.16 -27.09 4.81
CA SER A 378 0.19 -27.07 5.38
C SER A 378 0.89 -25.72 5.18
N LEU A 379 0.81 -25.17 3.97
CA LEU A 379 1.36 -23.85 3.64
C LEU A 379 0.70 -22.73 4.44
N VAL A 380 -0.63 -22.70 4.55
CA VAL A 380 -1.34 -21.68 5.34
C VAL A 380 -1.03 -21.82 6.83
N ARG A 381 -0.96 -23.05 7.35
CA ARG A 381 -0.57 -23.31 8.75
C ARG A 381 0.82 -22.77 9.06
N SER A 382 1.75 -22.92 8.12
CA SER A 382 3.12 -22.46 8.29
C SER A 382 3.25 -20.94 8.52
N VAL A 383 2.31 -20.14 8.00
CA VAL A 383 2.30 -18.66 8.15
C VAL A 383 1.27 -18.16 9.18
N THR A 384 0.57 -19.08 9.84
CA THR A 384 -0.45 -18.80 10.87
C THR A 384 -0.09 -19.50 12.17
N ALA A 385 -0.66 -20.68 12.44
CA ALA A 385 -0.50 -21.40 13.70
C ALA A 385 0.96 -21.78 14.01
N SER A 386 1.69 -22.33 13.03
CA SER A 386 3.12 -22.68 13.25
C SER A 386 3.96 -21.43 13.48
N ALA A 387 3.66 -20.33 12.79
CA ALA A 387 4.37 -19.06 12.96
C ALA A 387 4.10 -18.43 14.34
N ARG A 388 2.86 -18.52 14.84
CA ARG A 388 2.52 -18.11 16.21
C ARG A 388 3.24 -18.97 17.24
N GLN A 389 3.26 -20.29 17.05
CA GLN A 389 3.99 -21.20 17.93
C GLN A 389 5.47 -20.84 18.00
N ALA A 390 6.10 -20.52 16.86
CA ALA A 390 7.51 -20.12 16.80
C ALA A 390 7.82 -18.88 17.65
N VAL A 391 6.87 -17.94 17.75
CA VAL A 391 7.02 -16.72 18.57
C VAL A 391 6.58 -16.91 20.03
N GLY A 392 6.20 -18.13 20.42
CA GLY A 392 5.73 -18.47 21.77
C GLY A 392 4.26 -18.14 22.02
N GLN A 393 3.47 -17.99 20.95
CA GLN A 393 2.03 -17.71 21.01
C GLN A 393 1.20 -18.92 20.54
N GLY A 394 -0.06 -19.00 20.99
CA GLY A 394 -0.99 -20.06 20.63
C GLY A 394 -1.22 -21.09 21.74
N ALA A 395 -2.32 -21.85 21.65
CA ALA A 395 -2.66 -22.86 22.64
C ALA A 395 -1.62 -23.99 22.63
N SER A 396 -1.07 -24.32 23.80
CA SER A 396 -0.35 -25.58 24.00
C SER A 396 -1.31 -26.71 23.70
N GLN A 397 -1.18 -27.36 22.54
CA GLN A 397 -2.00 -28.53 22.20
C GLN A 397 -1.72 -29.61 23.26
N PRO A 398 -2.74 -30.11 23.99
CA PRO A 398 -2.59 -31.29 24.82
C PRO A 398 -2.03 -32.43 23.96
N ALA A 399 -1.14 -33.27 24.50
CA ALA A 399 -0.54 -34.37 23.76
C ALA A 399 -1.55 -35.37 23.13
N ASP A 400 -2.81 -35.34 23.59
CA ASP A 400 -3.93 -36.20 23.16
C ASP A 400 -4.96 -35.51 22.24
N SER A 401 -4.75 -34.27 21.79
CA SER A 401 -5.69 -33.63 20.85
C SER A 401 -5.59 -34.23 19.44
N ASP A 402 -6.73 -34.33 18.76
CA ASP A 402 -6.81 -34.81 17.39
C ASP A 402 -5.98 -33.91 16.46
N GLN A 403 -4.81 -34.41 16.04
CA GLN A 403 -3.86 -33.70 15.17
C GLN A 403 -4.47 -33.33 13.80
N SER A 404 -5.64 -33.88 13.46
CA SER A 404 -6.34 -33.58 12.22
C SER A 404 -6.65 -32.09 12.03
N ASN A 405 -6.85 -31.34 13.12
CA ASN A 405 -7.32 -29.94 13.05
C ASN A 405 -6.26 -28.89 13.41
N ALA A 406 -4.96 -29.21 13.23
CA ALA A 406 -3.75 -28.48 13.66
C ALA A 406 -3.78 -26.93 13.55
N GLY A 407 -4.54 -26.28 14.43
CA GLY A 407 -4.59 -24.83 14.67
C GLY A 407 -5.27 -23.96 13.60
N LEU A 408 -5.86 -24.53 12.54
CA LEU A 408 -6.46 -23.73 11.44
C LEU A 408 -7.95 -23.44 11.61
N VAL A 409 -8.71 -24.35 12.22
CA VAL A 409 -10.14 -24.12 12.47
C VAL A 409 -10.29 -23.50 13.86
N PRO A 410 -11.02 -22.39 14.00
CA PRO A 410 -11.25 -21.74 15.28
C PRO A 410 -11.97 -22.66 16.28
N GLN A 411 -11.57 -22.60 17.54
CA GLN A 411 -12.20 -23.30 18.66
C GLN A 411 -12.78 -22.33 19.68
N ILE A 412 -13.78 -22.78 20.44
CA ILE A 412 -14.33 -22.02 21.55
C ILE A 412 -13.23 -21.76 22.58
N GLY A 413 -13.07 -20.50 22.97
CA GLY A 413 -12.05 -20.04 23.90
C GLY A 413 -10.80 -19.47 23.23
N ASP A 414 -10.57 -19.71 21.94
CA ASP A 414 -9.48 -19.10 21.19
C ASP A 414 -9.59 -17.57 21.21
N ALA A 415 -8.47 -16.87 21.05
CA ALA A 415 -8.48 -15.42 20.84
C ALA A 415 -9.26 -15.09 19.57
N ALA A 416 -10.05 -14.02 19.61
CA ALA A 416 -10.77 -13.49 18.45
C ALA A 416 -9.80 -12.73 17.52
N ASP A 417 -8.81 -13.45 16.98
CA ASP A 417 -7.71 -12.92 16.18
C ASP A 417 -7.63 -13.73 14.86
N PHE A 418 -8.27 -13.22 13.82
CA PHE A 418 -8.50 -13.92 12.57
C PHE A 418 -8.45 -12.98 11.37
N VAL A 419 -8.27 -13.57 10.18
CA VAL A 419 -8.43 -12.91 8.89
C VAL A 419 -9.51 -13.63 8.10
N ILE A 420 -10.31 -12.88 7.36
CA ILE A 420 -11.27 -13.45 6.41
C ILE A 420 -10.69 -13.26 5.02
N LEU A 421 -10.22 -14.35 4.40
CA LEU A 421 -9.81 -14.33 3.01
C LEU A 421 -11.07 -14.45 2.16
N GLN A 422 -11.49 -13.33 1.58
CA GLN A 422 -12.58 -13.35 0.62
C GLN A 422 -12.14 -14.08 -0.66
N GLY A 423 -12.99 -14.99 -1.14
CA GLY A 423 -12.84 -15.64 -2.42
C GLY A 423 -12.82 -14.59 -3.52
N ASN A 424 -11.82 -14.67 -4.38
CA ASN A 424 -11.65 -13.75 -5.52
C ASN A 424 -12.59 -14.13 -6.68
N ASN A 425 -13.87 -14.38 -6.38
CA ASN A 425 -14.89 -14.72 -7.38
C ASN A 425 -15.43 -13.48 -8.12
N ARG A 426 -15.04 -12.27 -7.69
CA ARG A 426 -15.33 -11.05 -8.44
C ARG A 426 -14.30 -10.90 -9.55
N LYS A 427 -14.70 -11.12 -10.80
CA LYS A 427 -13.89 -10.74 -11.97
C LYS A 427 -13.56 -9.24 -11.85
N THR A 428 -12.32 -8.92 -11.51
CA THR A 428 -11.86 -7.53 -11.46
C THR A 428 -11.38 -7.15 -12.86
N GLU A 429 -12.12 -6.26 -13.53
CA GLU A 429 -11.67 -5.66 -14.77
C GLU A 429 -10.78 -4.45 -14.50
N VAL A 430 -9.78 -4.28 -15.35
CA VAL A 430 -8.74 -3.28 -15.18
C VAL A 430 -8.93 -2.15 -16.18
N LEU A 431 -8.80 -0.91 -15.71
CA LEU A 431 -8.88 0.32 -16.48
C LEU A 431 -7.49 0.97 -16.52
N ASP A 432 -6.77 0.85 -17.64
CA ASP A 432 -5.44 1.46 -17.79
C ASP A 432 -5.57 2.97 -17.98
N LEU A 433 -4.95 3.76 -17.09
CA LEU A 433 -4.95 5.23 -17.15
C LEU A 433 -4.40 5.77 -18.48
N ASP A 434 -3.44 5.08 -19.11
CA ASP A 434 -2.89 5.52 -20.41
C ASP A 434 -3.95 5.57 -21.51
N THR A 435 -5.00 4.74 -21.42
CA THR A 435 -6.13 4.78 -22.34
C THR A 435 -7.38 5.42 -21.73
N PHE A 436 -7.52 5.47 -20.40
CA PHE A 436 -8.73 5.94 -19.74
C PHE A 436 -8.72 7.44 -19.42
N HIS A 437 -7.56 8.08 -19.31
CA HIS A 437 -7.45 9.51 -18.98
C HIS A 437 -8.22 10.49 -19.91
N PRO A 438 -8.46 10.22 -21.21
CA PRO A 438 -9.24 11.15 -22.04
C PRO A 438 -10.71 11.21 -21.59
N PHE A 439 -11.25 10.09 -21.09
CA PHE A 439 -12.58 10.07 -20.47
C PHE A 439 -12.60 10.89 -19.17
N LEU A 440 -11.58 10.75 -18.31
CA LEU A 440 -11.47 11.54 -17.08
C LEU A 440 -11.34 13.05 -17.36
N ALA A 441 -10.57 13.42 -18.38
CA ALA A 441 -10.48 14.80 -18.83
C ALA A 441 -11.84 15.30 -19.31
N TRP A 442 -12.60 14.47 -20.03
CA TRP A 442 -13.95 14.81 -20.49
C TRP A 442 -14.91 15.02 -19.33
N GLN A 443 -14.85 14.16 -18.30
CA GLN A 443 -15.60 14.35 -17.06
C GLN A 443 -15.28 15.70 -16.39
N ALA A 444 -14.00 16.07 -16.32
CA ALA A 444 -13.60 17.36 -15.76
C ALA A 444 -14.03 18.58 -16.61
N CYS A 445 -14.27 18.40 -17.92
CA CYS A 445 -14.50 19.50 -18.86
C CYS A 445 -15.97 19.67 -19.31
N HIS A 446 -16.85 18.67 -19.12
CA HIS A 446 -18.22 18.78 -19.67
C HIS A 446 -19.10 19.84 -19.01
N LEU A 447 -18.71 20.31 -17.82
CA LEU A 447 -19.31 21.49 -17.23
C LEU A 447 -19.21 22.71 -18.16
N ASN A 448 -18.15 22.85 -18.96
CA ASN A 448 -17.91 24.03 -19.81
C ASN A 448 -19.05 24.30 -20.80
N VAL A 449 -19.90 23.30 -21.07
CA VAL A 449 -21.09 23.40 -21.93
C VAL A 449 -22.41 23.19 -21.18
N HIS A 450 -22.35 22.93 -19.87
CA HIS A 450 -23.51 22.74 -19.02
C HIS A 450 -24.12 24.08 -18.58
N LYS A 451 -25.46 24.13 -18.43
CA LYS A 451 -26.18 25.37 -18.11
C LYS A 451 -25.86 25.96 -16.73
N CYS A 452 -25.35 25.14 -15.80
CA CYS A 452 -24.97 25.61 -14.46
C CYS A 452 -23.55 26.22 -14.42
N HIS A 453 -22.77 26.14 -15.50
CA HIS A 453 -21.44 26.73 -15.54
C HIS A 453 -21.55 28.27 -15.53
N PRO A 454 -20.92 28.96 -14.56
CA PRO A 454 -20.87 30.40 -14.55
C PRO A 454 -20.14 30.91 -15.80
N VAL A 455 -20.84 31.66 -16.64
CA VAL A 455 -20.25 32.18 -17.89
C VAL A 455 -19.28 33.31 -17.56
N HIS A 456 -18.02 33.16 -18.00
CA HIS A 456 -17.01 34.19 -17.85
C HIS A 456 -17.50 35.53 -18.42
N PHE A 457 -17.37 36.63 -17.69
CA PHE A 457 -18.01 37.90 -18.05
C PHE A 457 -17.58 38.41 -19.45
N ALA A 458 -16.34 38.17 -19.86
CA ALA A 458 -15.86 38.52 -21.19
C ALA A 458 -16.59 37.79 -22.34
N LEU A 459 -17.22 36.64 -22.08
CA LEU A 459 -18.09 35.97 -23.06
C LEU A 459 -19.47 36.64 -23.16
N LEU A 460 -19.90 37.34 -22.11
CA LEU A 460 -21.18 38.04 -22.07
C LEU A 460 -21.14 39.40 -22.75
N HIS A 461 -19.96 39.90 -23.09
CA HIS A 461 -19.73 41.26 -23.54
C HIS A 461 -18.80 41.29 -24.76
N ARG A 462 -18.78 42.41 -25.48
CA ARG A 462 -17.97 42.55 -26.70
C ARG A 462 -16.51 42.82 -26.33
N ILE A 463 -15.58 42.14 -27.00
CA ILE A 463 -14.14 42.44 -26.91
C ILE A 463 -13.82 43.53 -27.95
N VAL A 464 -13.20 44.63 -27.51
CA VAL A 464 -13.01 45.82 -28.37
C VAL A 464 -11.60 46.02 -28.89
N ASN A 465 -10.60 45.33 -28.35
CA ASN A 465 -9.23 45.37 -28.85
C ASN A 465 -8.87 44.09 -29.62
N ASP A 466 -7.77 44.15 -30.37
CA ASP A 466 -7.15 42.96 -30.95
C ASP A 466 -6.39 42.20 -29.85
N VAL A 467 -6.59 40.87 -29.81
CA VAL A 467 -5.96 39.93 -28.87
C VAL A 467 -5.19 38.85 -29.65
N GLY A 468 -4.96 39.07 -30.95
CA GLY A 468 -4.28 38.14 -31.86
C GLY A 468 -2.82 37.89 -31.51
N PRO A 469 -2.21 36.82 -32.06
CA PRO A 469 -0.83 36.39 -31.76
C PRO A 469 0.19 37.52 -31.82
N ASP A 470 0.07 38.40 -32.83
CA ASP A 470 1.02 39.48 -33.12
C ASP A 470 0.91 40.67 -32.15
N VAL A 471 -0.13 40.72 -31.31
CA VAL A 471 -0.28 41.75 -30.28
C VAL A 471 0.61 41.41 -29.09
N PRO A 472 1.60 42.26 -28.74
CA PRO A 472 2.51 41.99 -27.63
C PRO A 472 1.78 42.06 -26.27
N PRO A 473 2.20 41.28 -25.27
CA PRO A 473 1.69 41.43 -23.91
C PRO A 473 2.07 42.79 -23.32
N VAL A 474 1.23 43.29 -22.42
CA VAL A 474 1.46 44.56 -21.72
C VAL A 474 1.95 44.30 -20.28
N PRO A 475 2.81 45.17 -19.73
CA PRO A 475 3.18 45.12 -18.32
C PRO A 475 1.99 45.49 -17.43
N LEU A 476 1.74 44.71 -16.38
CA LEU A 476 0.69 44.96 -15.38
C LEU A 476 1.23 45.52 -14.05
N GLY A 477 2.55 45.63 -13.91
CA GLY A 477 3.22 45.95 -12.65
C GLY A 477 3.76 44.71 -11.92
N ALA A 478 4.66 44.91 -10.95
CA ALA A 478 5.33 43.84 -10.18
C ALA A 478 5.98 42.73 -11.04
N GLY A 479 6.49 43.08 -12.22
CA GLY A 479 7.12 42.14 -13.16
C GLY A 479 6.15 41.24 -13.94
N LYS A 480 4.83 41.39 -13.77
CA LYS A 480 3.82 40.60 -14.48
C LYS A 480 3.57 41.16 -15.89
N VAL A 481 3.49 40.28 -16.89
CA VAL A 481 3.07 40.59 -18.26
C VAL A 481 1.84 39.77 -18.64
N ALA A 482 0.90 40.35 -19.38
CA ALA A 482 -0.29 39.64 -19.85
C ALA A 482 -0.81 40.21 -21.17
N LYS A 483 -1.56 39.39 -21.90
CA LYS A 483 -2.33 39.86 -23.06
C LYS A 483 -3.60 40.54 -22.58
N LEU A 484 -3.73 41.82 -22.89
CA LEU A 484 -4.87 42.63 -22.46
C LEU A 484 -6.12 42.27 -23.27
N VAL A 485 -7.23 42.03 -22.60
CA VAL A 485 -8.55 41.82 -23.17
C VAL A 485 -9.45 42.94 -22.67
N MET A 486 -9.78 43.88 -23.54
CA MET A 486 -10.65 45.01 -23.24
C MET A 486 -12.10 44.64 -23.52
N VAL A 487 -12.92 44.64 -22.47
CA VAL A 487 -14.31 44.18 -22.50
C VAL A 487 -15.25 45.38 -22.41
N ASP A 488 -16.11 45.57 -23.42
CA ASP A 488 -17.17 46.58 -23.39
C ASP A 488 -18.41 46.05 -22.67
N ASP A 489 -18.37 46.15 -21.35
CA ASP A 489 -19.40 45.73 -20.39
C ASP A 489 -20.38 46.85 -20.00
N ARG A 490 -20.40 47.95 -20.77
CA ARG A 490 -21.34 49.07 -20.56
C ARG A 490 -22.73 48.79 -21.15
N GLY A 491 -22.81 47.90 -22.15
CA GLY A 491 -24.03 47.52 -22.84
C GLY A 491 -24.73 46.28 -22.24
N PRO A 492 -25.90 45.89 -22.78
CA PRO A 492 -26.58 44.67 -22.37
C PRO A 492 -25.70 43.43 -22.63
N LYS A 493 -25.88 42.39 -21.82
CA LYS A 493 -25.24 41.08 -22.05
C LYS A 493 -25.68 40.52 -23.41
N ASN A 494 -24.73 39.97 -24.16
CA ASN A 494 -24.99 39.25 -25.39
C ASN A 494 -25.77 37.95 -25.10
N ASP A 495 -26.46 37.45 -26.13
CA ASP A 495 -27.03 36.10 -26.11
C ASP A 495 -25.90 35.09 -25.85
N THR A 496 -26.07 34.28 -24.80
CA THR A 496 -25.10 33.30 -24.31
C THR A 496 -25.09 32.02 -25.13
N THR A 497 -25.95 31.89 -26.14
CA THR A 497 -25.98 30.71 -27.00
C THR A 497 -24.70 30.57 -27.82
N PHE A 498 -24.29 29.32 -28.05
CA PHE A 498 -23.05 28.99 -28.76
C PHE A 498 -22.91 29.65 -30.15
N SER A 499 -24.03 30.12 -30.71
CA SER A 499 -24.25 30.67 -32.05
C SER A 499 -23.93 32.17 -32.21
N SER A 500 -23.52 32.91 -31.16
CA SER A 500 -23.10 34.30 -31.36
C SER A 500 -21.92 34.37 -32.33
N HIS A 501 -22.09 35.02 -33.49
CA HIS A 501 -21.03 35.12 -34.51
C HIS A 501 -19.72 35.65 -33.88
N LEU A 502 -18.63 34.88 -33.99
CA LEU A 502 -17.28 35.23 -33.46
C LEU A 502 -16.86 36.65 -33.86
N THR A 503 -17.19 37.06 -35.08
CA THR A 503 -16.92 38.38 -35.65
C THR A 503 -17.72 39.52 -34.99
N ARG A 504 -18.84 39.22 -34.31
CA ARG A 504 -19.60 40.20 -33.53
C ARG A 504 -19.07 40.32 -32.11
N TRP A 505 -18.67 39.20 -31.51
CA TRP A 505 -18.15 39.15 -30.15
C TRP A 505 -16.72 39.70 -30.05
N CYS A 506 -15.83 39.29 -30.95
CA CYS A 506 -14.42 39.72 -31.00
C CYS A 506 -14.05 40.16 -32.45
N PRO A 507 -14.57 41.30 -32.92
CA PRO A 507 -14.46 41.77 -34.31
C PRO A 507 -13.03 42.05 -34.79
N ASN A 508 -12.13 42.41 -33.88
CA ASN A 508 -10.81 42.93 -34.21
C ASN A 508 -9.72 41.86 -34.16
N THR A 509 -10.05 40.61 -33.78
CA THR A 509 -9.11 39.50 -33.70
C THR A 509 -9.40 38.49 -34.80
N ALA A 510 -8.36 37.93 -35.43
CA ALA A 510 -8.51 36.90 -36.47
C ALA A 510 -9.35 35.70 -35.98
N GLY A 511 -10.14 35.10 -36.87
CA GLY A 511 -11.18 34.12 -36.51
C GLY A 511 -10.70 32.95 -35.64
N TRP A 512 -9.54 32.37 -35.95
CA TRP A 512 -8.97 31.26 -35.17
C TRP A 512 -8.42 31.71 -33.81
N ALA A 513 -7.73 32.85 -33.74
CA ALA A 513 -7.27 33.41 -32.48
C ALA A 513 -8.46 33.80 -31.57
N ALA A 514 -9.54 34.35 -32.13
CA ALA A 514 -10.78 34.62 -31.43
C ALA A 514 -11.45 33.33 -30.93
N PHE A 515 -11.45 32.27 -31.75
CA PHE A 515 -11.99 30.97 -31.35
C PHE A 515 -11.20 30.33 -30.20
N LYS A 516 -9.86 30.34 -30.27
CA LYS A 516 -9.00 29.88 -29.19
C LYS A 516 -9.20 30.70 -27.91
N LEU A 517 -9.30 32.03 -28.03
CA LEU A 517 -9.62 32.90 -26.90
C LEU A 517 -10.95 32.49 -26.27
N ARG A 518 -11.99 32.26 -27.07
CA ARG A 518 -13.29 31.79 -26.59
C ARG A 518 -13.16 30.50 -25.78
N LEU A 519 -12.46 29.49 -26.30
CA LEU A 519 -12.26 28.23 -25.60
C LEU A 519 -11.49 28.42 -24.29
N ARG A 520 -10.44 29.25 -24.28
CA ARG A 520 -9.71 29.58 -23.04
C ARG A 520 -10.61 30.19 -21.98
N LEU A 521 -11.56 31.05 -22.36
CA LEU A 521 -12.51 31.66 -21.42
C LEU A 521 -13.57 30.68 -20.94
N MET A 522 -13.95 29.71 -21.77
CA MET A 522 -14.91 28.67 -21.41
C MET A 522 -14.34 27.67 -20.41
N THR A 523 -13.03 27.44 -20.45
CA THR A 523 -12.34 26.48 -19.57
C THR A 523 -11.67 27.18 -18.38
N MET A 524 -11.98 28.46 -18.15
CA MET A 524 -11.34 29.26 -17.11
C MET A 524 -12.10 29.16 -15.79
N GLY A 525 -11.38 28.86 -14.72
CA GLY A 525 -11.93 28.76 -13.37
C GLY A 525 -12.52 27.40 -13.02
N TRP A 526 -13.01 27.27 -11.78
CA TRP A 526 -13.75 26.10 -11.28
C TRP A 526 -13.02 24.75 -11.32
N VAL A 527 -11.69 24.74 -11.46
CA VAL A 527 -10.88 23.52 -11.56
C VAL A 527 -10.99 22.65 -10.30
N LEU A 528 -10.98 23.24 -9.11
CA LEU A 528 -11.11 22.49 -7.86
C LEU A 528 -12.43 21.70 -7.77
N PRO A 529 -13.63 22.32 -7.89
CA PRO A 529 -14.88 21.57 -7.77
C PRO A 529 -15.07 20.54 -8.89
N THR A 530 -14.56 20.77 -10.11
CA THR A 530 -14.62 19.75 -11.18
C THR A 530 -13.65 18.60 -10.92
N CYS A 531 -12.42 18.88 -10.48
CA CYS A 531 -11.46 17.84 -10.08
C CYS A 531 -12.00 16.99 -8.93
N ALA A 532 -12.58 17.65 -7.92
CA ALA A 532 -13.17 16.96 -6.77
C ALA A 532 -14.34 16.07 -7.19
N ALA A 533 -15.22 16.55 -8.07
CA ALA A 533 -16.34 15.76 -8.57
C ALA A 533 -15.89 14.47 -9.27
N VAL A 534 -14.92 14.55 -10.18
CA VAL A 534 -14.38 13.38 -10.88
C VAL A 534 -13.69 12.42 -9.92
N ALA A 535 -12.85 12.92 -9.01
CA ALA A 535 -12.16 12.07 -8.03
C ALA A 535 -13.16 11.36 -7.10
N SER A 536 -14.22 12.05 -6.69
CA SER A 536 -15.29 11.50 -5.87
C SER A 536 -16.13 10.48 -6.63
N ALA A 537 -16.41 10.71 -7.92
CA ALA A 537 -17.10 9.76 -8.77
C ALA A 537 -16.29 8.48 -9.01
N LEU A 538 -14.97 8.60 -9.24
CA LEU A 538 -14.08 7.44 -9.33
C LEU A 538 -14.12 6.62 -8.05
N PHE A 539 -14.06 7.28 -6.89
CA PHE A 539 -14.16 6.62 -5.60
C PHE A 539 -15.52 5.89 -5.44
N ALA A 540 -16.61 6.61 -5.67
CA ALA A 540 -17.99 6.12 -5.49
C ALA A 540 -18.44 5.03 -6.49
N VAL A 541 -17.75 4.86 -7.62
CA VAL A 541 -18.13 3.86 -8.63
C VAL A 541 -17.11 2.73 -8.71
N LEU A 542 -15.82 3.03 -8.57
CA LEU A 542 -14.78 2.00 -8.72
C LEU A 542 -14.32 1.43 -7.39
N TYR A 543 -14.45 2.15 -6.28
CA TYR A 543 -13.81 1.79 -5.00
C TYR A 543 -14.75 1.58 -3.82
N THR A 544 -16.01 1.99 -3.93
CA THR A 544 -17.06 1.67 -2.96
C THR A 544 -17.88 0.45 -3.43
N SER A 545 -18.11 -0.51 -2.54
CA SER A 545 -18.97 -1.66 -2.83
C SER A 545 -20.42 -1.20 -2.86
N ALA A 546 -21.10 -1.29 -4.00
CA ALA A 546 -22.57 -1.22 -3.97
C ALA A 546 -23.08 -2.54 -3.38
N GLU A 547 -23.74 -2.47 -2.23
CA GLU A 547 -24.52 -3.58 -1.70
C GLU A 547 -25.56 -4.01 -2.76
N GLY A 548 -25.66 -5.31 -3.03
CA GLY A 548 -26.89 -5.87 -3.59
C GLY A 548 -26.89 -6.51 -4.99
N ASP A 549 -25.78 -6.68 -5.71
CA ASP A 549 -25.82 -7.43 -6.99
C ASP A 549 -24.76 -8.56 -7.05
N GLU A 550 -25.24 -9.79 -6.80
CA GLU A 550 -24.53 -11.04 -7.07
C GLU A 550 -24.02 -11.04 -8.54
N GLY A 551 -22.71 -10.98 -8.73
CA GLY A 551 -22.07 -11.08 -10.04
C GLY A 551 -21.60 -9.77 -10.70
N SER A 552 -21.67 -8.63 -10.02
CA SER A 552 -21.15 -7.37 -10.56
C SER A 552 -19.62 -7.39 -10.75
N LEU A 553 -19.16 -6.97 -11.94
CA LEU A 553 -17.73 -6.82 -12.28
C LEU A 553 -17.15 -5.64 -11.50
N GLN A 554 -16.12 -5.90 -10.68
CA GLN A 554 -15.41 -4.82 -9.99
C GLN A 554 -14.39 -4.21 -10.94
N HIS A 555 -14.27 -2.88 -10.95
CA HIS A 555 -13.34 -2.18 -11.82
C HIS A 555 -12.24 -1.53 -11.00
N ARG A 556 -10.98 -1.62 -11.44
CA ARG A 556 -9.83 -0.98 -10.77
C ARG A 556 -8.96 -0.23 -11.78
N LEU A 557 -8.48 0.94 -11.40
CA LEU A 557 -7.49 1.67 -12.20
C LEU A 557 -6.12 1.00 -12.11
N THR A 558 -5.41 0.92 -13.23
CA THR A 558 -3.97 0.66 -13.28
C THR A 558 -3.25 1.79 -14.00
N TYR A 559 -1.97 1.93 -13.70
CA TYR A 559 -1.04 2.56 -14.63
C TYR A 559 -0.25 1.45 -15.31
N ARG A 560 -0.52 1.20 -16.60
CA ARG A 560 0.01 0.05 -17.33
C ARG A 560 -0.34 -1.26 -16.59
N THR A 561 0.66 -2.00 -16.16
CA THR A 561 0.49 -3.27 -15.42
C THR A 561 0.45 -3.10 -13.89
N SER A 562 0.61 -1.87 -13.36
CA SER A 562 0.65 -1.63 -11.92
C SER A 562 -0.67 -1.09 -11.41
N PRO A 563 -1.30 -1.71 -10.40
CA PRO A 563 -2.49 -1.16 -9.73
C PRO A 563 -2.27 0.25 -9.20
N ILE A 564 -3.31 1.08 -9.24
CA ILE A 564 -3.33 2.36 -8.53
C ILE A 564 -3.65 2.12 -7.06
N THR A 565 -2.77 2.64 -6.19
CA THR A 565 -2.84 2.51 -4.72
C THR A 565 -3.27 3.78 -4.01
N ASP A 566 -3.23 4.92 -4.71
CA ASP A 566 -3.73 6.20 -4.20
C ASP A 566 -4.04 7.13 -5.38
N PHE A 567 -5.02 8.01 -5.22
CA PHE A 567 -5.30 9.11 -6.15
C PHE A 567 -6.06 10.23 -5.44
N GLY A 568 -6.01 11.42 -6.05
CA GLY A 568 -6.74 12.57 -5.56
C GLY A 568 -6.32 13.86 -6.25
N ILE A 569 -6.32 14.96 -5.52
CA ILE A 569 -6.13 16.31 -6.06
C ILE A 569 -4.92 16.96 -5.40
N CYS A 570 -4.04 17.50 -6.23
CA CYS A 570 -2.94 18.36 -5.81
C CYS A 570 -3.35 19.84 -5.94
N ARG A 571 -2.79 20.68 -5.06
CA ARG A 571 -2.81 22.14 -5.15
C ARG A 571 -1.38 22.65 -5.15
N GLY A 572 -1.12 23.66 -5.97
CA GLY A 572 0.18 24.31 -5.97
C GLY A 572 0.29 25.42 -6.99
N SER A 573 1.47 25.57 -7.55
CA SER A 573 1.76 26.53 -8.61
C SER A 573 2.23 25.86 -9.89
N VAL A 574 1.96 26.51 -11.02
CA VAL A 574 2.42 26.08 -12.33
C VAL A 574 3.39 27.08 -12.93
N GLN A 575 4.43 26.57 -13.59
CA GLN A 575 5.42 27.36 -14.30
C GLN A 575 5.37 27.02 -15.79
N LEU A 576 5.06 28.02 -16.61
CA LEU A 576 4.99 27.90 -18.06
C LEU A 576 6.00 28.85 -18.70
N ASP A 577 6.47 28.49 -19.90
CA ASP A 577 7.34 29.34 -20.71
C ASP A 577 6.56 30.58 -21.17
N GLU A 578 6.81 31.74 -20.54
CA GLU A 578 6.09 32.99 -20.82
C GLU A 578 6.29 33.50 -22.26
N SER A 579 7.31 33.00 -22.97
CA SER A 579 7.49 33.30 -24.41
C SER A 579 6.50 32.54 -25.32
N LYS A 580 5.85 31.48 -24.80
CA LYS A 580 4.94 30.60 -25.54
C LYS A 580 3.53 30.60 -24.96
N CYS A 581 3.40 30.78 -23.64
CA CYS A 581 2.15 30.77 -22.91
C CYS A 581 1.93 32.14 -22.26
N VAL A 582 1.08 32.96 -22.89
CA VAL A 582 0.79 34.30 -22.40
C VAL A 582 -0.54 34.30 -21.64
N ARG A 583 -0.49 34.77 -20.39
CA ARG A 583 -1.65 34.95 -19.51
C ARG A 583 -2.59 36.03 -20.07
N LEU A 584 -3.86 35.99 -19.70
CA LEU A 584 -4.84 37.03 -20.06
C LEU A 584 -5.06 37.96 -18.89
N ALA A 585 -5.32 39.24 -19.17
CA ALA A 585 -5.79 40.22 -18.20
C ALA A 585 -6.98 40.98 -18.76
N PHE A 586 -8.02 41.18 -17.95
CA PHE A 586 -9.29 41.71 -18.43
C PHE A 586 -9.53 43.13 -17.94
N PHE A 587 -9.67 44.06 -18.88
CA PHE A 587 -9.99 45.46 -18.57
C PHE A 587 -11.49 45.71 -18.79
N SER A 588 -12.20 46.11 -17.74
CA SER A 588 -13.60 46.52 -17.81
C SER A 588 -13.69 47.97 -18.28
N MET A 589 -14.45 48.22 -19.35
CA MET A 589 -14.70 49.58 -19.86
C MET A 589 -15.67 50.35 -18.96
N LYS A 590 -16.56 49.64 -18.22
CA LYS A 590 -17.48 50.20 -17.24
C LYS A 590 -16.76 50.66 -15.98
N GLU A 591 -15.92 49.80 -15.41
CA GLU A 591 -15.20 50.07 -14.16
C GLU A 591 -13.86 50.79 -14.38
N ARG A 592 -13.38 50.84 -15.63
CA ARG A 592 -12.12 51.47 -16.05
C ARG A 592 -10.89 50.96 -15.29
N ARG A 593 -10.90 49.66 -14.98
CA ARG A 593 -9.82 48.97 -14.27
C ARG A 593 -9.68 47.54 -14.77
N ILE A 594 -8.57 46.91 -14.40
CA ILE A 594 -8.38 45.47 -14.56
C ILE A 594 -9.22 44.74 -13.50
N ILE A 595 -9.91 43.69 -13.92
CA ILE A 595 -10.65 42.78 -13.05
C ILE A 595 -9.70 41.63 -12.69
N GLU A 596 -9.11 41.68 -11.49
CA GLU A 596 -8.07 40.73 -11.07
C GLU A 596 -8.60 39.29 -10.95
N ASP A 597 -9.80 39.12 -10.39
CA ASP A 597 -10.45 37.81 -10.19
C ASP A 597 -10.98 37.17 -11.48
N ALA A 598 -10.88 37.87 -12.62
CA ALA A 598 -11.27 37.32 -13.91
C ALA A 598 -10.17 36.48 -14.58
N SER A 599 -8.94 36.54 -14.06
CA SER A 599 -7.82 35.76 -14.57
C SER A 599 -7.52 34.58 -13.64
N GLN A 600 -7.08 33.46 -14.20
CA GLN A 600 -6.66 32.31 -13.41
C GLN A 600 -5.28 32.55 -12.79
N ASP A 601 -5.13 32.26 -11.49
CA ASP A 601 -3.88 32.39 -10.77
C ASP A 601 -2.99 31.16 -10.96
N MET A 602 -1.80 31.37 -11.52
CA MET A 602 -0.82 30.30 -11.69
C MET A 602 -0.20 29.85 -10.36
N ASN A 603 -0.34 30.64 -9.29
CA ASN A 603 0.08 30.25 -7.94
C ASN A 603 -1.01 29.54 -7.15
N ASP A 604 -2.21 29.37 -7.73
CA ASP A 604 -3.32 28.65 -7.11
C ASP A 604 -3.99 27.74 -8.15
N HIS A 605 -3.27 26.67 -8.48
CA HIS A 605 -3.67 25.72 -9.52
C HIS A 605 -3.90 24.32 -8.94
N TYR A 606 -4.78 23.56 -9.59
CA TYR A 606 -5.23 22.25 -9.15
C TYR A 606 -5.11 21.22 -10.28
N TRP A 607 -4.70 20.00 -9.96
CA TRP A 607 -4.57 18.89 -10.90
C TRP A 607 -4.74 17.55 -10.20
N PHE A 608 -4.99 16.48 -10.97
CA PHE A 608 -5.09 15.14 -10.41
C PHE A 608 -3.72 14.49 -10.25
N TYR A 609 -3.58 13.66 -9.21
CA TYR A 609 -2.49 12.69 -9.12
C TYR A 609 -3.02 11.27 -8.99
N PHE A 610 -2.24 10.32 -9.50
CA PHE A 610 -2.42 8.88 -9.34
C PHE A 610 -1.09 8.25 -8.96
N THR A 611 -1.08 7.38 -7.96
CA THR A 611 0.11 6.68 -7.47
C THR A 611 -0.04 5.17 -7.68
N SER A 612 0.85 4.59 -8.47
CA SER A 612 0.88 3.14 -8.68
C SER A 612 1.48 2.39 -7.49
N LEU A 613 1.21 1.09 -7.38
CA LEU A 613 1.83 0.20 -6.38
C LEU A 613 3.36 0.22 -6.42
N LYS A 614 3.95 0.47 -7.60
CA LYS A 614 5.40 0.64 -7.78
C LYS A 614 5.91 2.02 -7.36
N GLY A 615 5.06 2.90 -6.86
CA GLY A 615 5.39 4.27 -6.49
C GLY A 615 5.53 5.23 -7.68
N GLU A 616 5.01 4.87 -8.86
CA GLU A 616 5.02 5.78 -10.02
C GLU A 616 3.85 6.76 -9.91
N GLU A 617 4.14 8.07 -9.97
CA GLU A 617 3.11 9.11 -10.04
C GLU A 617 2.74 9.44 -11.49
N VAL A 618 1.47 9.74 -11.73
CA VAL A 618 0.92 10.23 -13.00
C VAL A 618 0.01 11.42 -12.70
N TYR A 619 0.07 12.45 -13.54
CA TYR A 619 -0.76 13.65 -13.39
C TYR A 619 -1.70 13.86 -14.56
N LEU A 620 -2.89 14.36 -14.28
CA LEU A 620 -3.85 14.81 -15.28
C LEU A 620 -4.27 16.25 -14.95
N ASP A 621 -4.10 17.15 -15.92
CA ASP A 621 -4.38 18.58 -15.75
C ASP A 621 -5.23 19.10 -16.92
N THR A 622 -6.38 19.69 -16.59
CA THR A 622 -7.36 20.24 -17.55
C THR A 622 -7.39 21.77 -17.53
N GLY A 623 -6.65 22.41 -16.63
CA GLY A 623 -6.66 23.86 -16.43
C GLY A 623 -5.54 24.62 -17.16
N LEU A 624 -4.48 23.94 -17.63
CA LEU A 624 -3.35 24.60 -18.30
C LEU A 624 -3.72 25.29 -19.62
N PHE A 625 -4.80 24.87 -20.27
CA PHE A 625 -5.25 25.50 -21.51
C PHE A 625 -5.69 26.95 -21.32
N ALA A 626 -6.42 27.23 -20.23
CA ALA A 626 -6.81 28.58 -19.87
C ALA A 626 -5.58 29.46 -19.58
N LEU A 627 -4.49 28.87 -19.06
CA LEU A 627 -3.19 29.52 -18.85
C LEU A 627 -2.34 29.69 -20.12
N GLY A 628 -2.79 29.12 -21.24
CA GLY A 628 -2.20 29.33 -22.56
C GLY A 628 -1.37 28.17 -23.10
N LEU A 629 -1.37 27.00 -22.44
CA LEU A 629 -0.80 25.78 -23.01
C LEU A 629 -1.81 25.16 -23.99
N PRO A 630 -1.58 25.19 -25.32
CA PRO A 630 -2.62 24.91 -26.30
C PRO A 630 -2.86 23.41 -26.54
N GLN A 631 -2.61 22.56 -25.55
CA GLN A 631 -2.73 21.11 -25.69
C GLN A 631 -4.20 20.67 -25.51
N LEU A 632 -4.65 19.83 -26.43
CA LEU A 632 -5.97 19.22 -26.44
C LEU A 632 -5.85 17.72 -26.64
N ILE A 633 -6.91 16.99 -26.29
CA ILE A 633 -7.05 15.56 -26.55
C ILE A 633 -8.37 15.28 -27.28
N GLU A 634 -8.34 14.38 -28.26
CA GLU A 634 -9.56 13.93 -28.94
C GLU A 634 -10.33 12.95 -28.06
N THR A 635 -11.62 13.26 -27.84
CA THR A 635 -12.51 12.50 -26.95
C THR A 635 -13.60 11.75 -27.70
N LYS A 636 -13.61 11.81 -29.03
CA LYS A 636 -14.56 11.04 -29.83
C LYS A 636 -14.40 9.54 -29.53
N GLY A 637 -15.50 8.90 -29.16
CA GLY A 637 -15.60 7.50 -28.75
C GLY A 637 -15.53 7.29 -27.24
N TYR A 638 -15.02 8.26 -26.47
CA TYR A 638 -14.79 8.09 -25.03
C TYR A 638 -16.07 8.20 -24.17
N PRO A 639 -16.85 9.30 -24.24
CA PRO A 639 -18.07 9.46 -23.44
C PRO A 639 -19.17 8.47 -23.83
N PRO A 640 -20.26 8.37 -23.04
CA PRO A 640 -21.46 7.62 -23.44
C PRO A 640 -21.97 8.01 -24.83
N ILE A 641 -22.57 7.07 -25.59
CA ILE A 641 -23.04 7.29 -26.97
C ILE A 641 -23.89 8.57 -27.09
N ALA A 642 -24.77 8.82 -26.12
CA ALA A 642 -25.66 9.98 -26.13
C ALA A 642 -24.92 11.33 -26.09
N LEU A 643 -23.67 11.33 -25.60
CA LEU A 643 -22.84 12.52 -25.40
C LEU A 643 -21.58 12.53 -26.28
N ASP A 644 -21.38 11.51 -27.12
CA ASP A 644 -20.16 11.30 -27.93
C ASP A 644 -19.86 12.43 -28.94
N ASN A 645 -20.90 13.18 -29.33
CA ASN A 645 -20.74 14.33 -30.22
C ASN A 645 -20.51 15.65 -29.49
N ILE A 646 -20.44 15.64 -28.15
CA ILE A 646 -20.30 16.83 -27.31
C ILE A 646 -18.84 16.98 -26.89
N MET A 647 -18.22 18.08 -27.35
CA MET A 647 -16.81 18.46 -27.12
C MET A 647 -15.81 17.38 -27.58
N ARG A 648 -15.56 17.32 -28.89
CA ARG A 648 -14.66 16.33 -29.51
C ARG A 648 -13.18 16.55 -29.22
N GLU A 649 -12.81 17.76 -28.82
CA GLU A 649 -11.46 18.10 -28.38
C GLU A 649 -11.59 18.89 -27.08
N ILE A 650 -10.82 18.52 -26.07
CA ILE A 650 -10.84 19.16 -24.74
C ILE A 650 -9.43 19.43 -24.23
N PRO A 651 -9.26 20.43 -23.35
CA PRO A 651 -8.02 20.62 -22.60
C PRO A 651 -7.62 19.37 -21.81
N CYS A 652 -6.40 18.91 -22.04
CA CYS A 652 -5.83 17.80 -21.29
C CYS A 652 -4.30 17.80 -21.44
N THR A 653 -3.60 17.89 -20.31
CA THR A 653 -2.18 17.62 -20.21
C THR A 653 -2.00 16.42 -19.30
N TYR A 654 -1.55 15.31 -19.88
CA TYR A 654 -1.30 14.05 -19.19
C TYR A 654 0.20 13.88 -18.94
N GLY A 655 0.60 14.08 -17.69
CA GLY A 655 1.98 13.93 -17.24
C GLY A 655 2.28 12.47 -16.95
N ASP A 656 2.74 11.72 -17.94
CA ASP A 656 3.14 10.30 -17.84
C ASP A 656 4.67 10.16 -17.65
N ARG A 657 5.18 8.93 -17.48
CA ARG A 657 6.60 8.66 -17.20
C ARG A 657 7.53 9.28 -18.24
N SER A 658 7.09 9.45 -19.49
CA SER A 658 7.89 10.09 -20.54
C SER A 658 8.17 11.57 -20.25
N MET A 659 7.32 12.23 -19.46
CA MET A 659 7.44 13.65 -19.11
C MET A 659 8.23 13.92 -17.81
N LYS A 660 8.86 12.92 -17.19
CA LYS A 660 9.45 13.01 -15.83
C LYS A 660 10.34 14.24 -15.57
N LEU A 661 11.15 14.66 -16.56
CA LEU A 661 12.03 15.84 -16.47
C LEU A 661 11.28 17.17 -16.61
N ILE A 662 10.22 17.21 -17.42
CA ILE A 662 9.38 18.39 -17.66
C ILE A 662 8.45 18.61 -16.48
N ARG A 663 7.90 17.53 -15.91
CA ARG A 663 6.97 17.56 -14.76
C ARG A 663 7.54 18.31 -13.55
N ARG A 664 8.78 17.99 -13.14
CA ARG A 664 9.45 18.61 -11.98
C ARG A 664 9.65 20.12 -12.11
N LYS A 665 9.57 20.65 -13.33
CA LYS A 665 9.67 22.09 -13.60
C LYS A 665 8.30 22.74 -13.78
N MET A 666 7.31 22.01 -14.29
CA MET A 666 6.00 22.57 -14.66
C MET A 666 5.04 22.69 -13.48
N TRP A 667 4.95 21.67 -12.63
CA TRP A 667 4.11 21.71 -11.42
C TRP A 667 4.98 21.79 -10.18
N SER A 668 4.60 22.65 -9.24
CA SER A 668 5.17 22.72 -7.90
C SER A 668 4.05 22.54 -6.89
N GLU A 669 3.95 21.33 -6.36
CA GLU A 669 2.93 20.97 -5.38
C GLU A 669 3.20 21.66 -4.03
N ARG A 670 2.14 22.15 -3.39
CA ARG A 670 2.16 22.66 -2.01
C ARG A 670 1.41 21.75 -1.04
N SER A 671 0.31 21.18 -1.50
CA SER A 671 -0.55 20.30 -0.72
C SER A 671 -1.31 19.35 -1.64
N ARG A 672 -1.78 18.23 -1.09
CA ARG A 672 -2.65 17.30 -1.79
C ARG A 672 -3.69 16.71 -0.86
N MET A 673 -4.75 16.18 -1.46
CA MET A 673 -5.81 15.44 -0.80
C MET A 673 -5.91 14.06 -1.47
N SER A 674 -5.82 13.00 -0.67
CA SER A 674 -6.11 11.63 -1.10
C SER A 674 -7.60 11.36 -0.94
N VAL A 675 -8.23 10.78 -1.96
CA VAL A 675 -9.62 10.31 -1.84
C VAL A 675 -9.67 8.90 -1.25
N LEU A 676 -8.72 8.03 -1.62
CA LEU A 676 -8.71 6.63 -1.18
C LEU A 676 -8.32 6.45 0.29
N ARG A 677 -7.52 7.34 0.87
CA ARG A 677 -7.01 7.21 2.25
C ARG A 677 -7.73 8.10 3.24
N ASN A 678 -8.77 8.82 2.80
CA ASN A 678 -9.53 9.70 3.66
C ASN A 678 -10.70 8.94 4.30
N THR A 679 -10.58 8.66 5.60
CA THR A 679 -11.58 7.91 6.36
C THR A 679 -12.94 8.62 6.40
N ALA A 680 -12.97 9.95 6.50
CA ALA A 680 -14.22 10.71 6.51
C ALA A 680 -14.96 10.59 5.16
N LEU A 681 -14.24 10.58 4.03
CA LEU A 681 -14.85 10.32 2.72
C LEU A 681 -15.33 8.86 2.57
N GLN A 682 -14.59 7.90 3.13
CA GLN A 682 -14.97 6.48 3.13
C GLN A 682 -16.27 6.25 3.92
N GLU A 683 -16.36 6.78 5.15
CA GLU A 683 -17.53 6.68 6.01
C GLU A 683 -18.77 7.31 5.37
N SER A 684 -18.61 8.48 4.76
CA SER A 684 -19.70 9.19 4.06
C SER A 684 -20.33 8.38 2.92
N MET A 685 -19.59 7.44 2.34
CA MET A 685 -20.02 6.65 1.18
C MET A 685 -20.71 5.33 1.56
N GLN A 686 -20.73 4.96 2.84
CA GLN A 686 -21.37 3.73 3.32
C GLN A 686 -22.89 3.87 3.54
N HIS A 687 -23.45 5.09 3.48
CA HIS A 687 -24.88 5.34 3.77
C HIS A 687 -25.51 6.42 2.87
N PRO A 688 -26.23 6.07 1.79
CA PRO A 688 -27.10 7.06 1.16
C PRO A 688 -28.48 6.50 0.80
N GLU A 689 -29.50 6.69 1.66
CA GLU A 689 -30.88 6.31 1.30
C GLU A 689 -31.95 7.40 1.49
N SER A 690 -31.63 8.64 1.90
CA SER A 690 -32.67 9.70 1.96
C SER A 690 -32.25 11.10 1.51
N GLU A 691 -33.23 11.85 0.98
CA GLU A 691 -33.08 13.22 0.46
C GLU A 691 -32.65 14.23 1.54
N ARG A 692 -32.89 13.94 2.84
CA ARG A 692 -32.41 14.72 3.99
C ARG A 692 -30.96 14.46 4.35
N GLU A 693 -30.39 13.32 3.94
CA GLU A 693 -29.00 12.93 4.19
C GLU A 693 -28.05 13.39 3.08
N LEU A 694 -28.56 13.86 1.93
CA LEU A 694 -27.76 14.36 0.80
C LEU A 694 -26.78 15.48 1.18
N LEU A 695 -27.15 16.38 2.10
CA LEU A 695 -26.22 17.43 2.56
C LEU A 695 -25.10 16.85 3.42
N ARG A 696 -25.42 15.91 4.32
CA ARG A 696 -24.42 15.18 5.13
C ARG A 696 -23.49 14.34 4.27
N PHE A 697 -23.99 13.82 3.15
CA PHE A 697 -23.19 13.09 2.17
C PHE A 697 -22.12 13.98 1.50
N TYR A 698 -22.39 15.27 1.29
CA TYR A 698 -21.42 16.18 0.64
C TYR A 698 -20.52 16.94 1.63
N GLU A 699 -20.90 17.03 2.92
CA GLU A 699 -20.15 17.75 3.95
C GLU A 699 -18.67 17.35 4.05
N PRO A 700 -18.30 16.05 4.07
CA PRO A 700 -16.90 15.64 4.09
C PRO A 700 -16.13 16.07 2.86
N PHE A 701 -16.75 16.03 1.67
CA PHE A 701 -16.13 16.49 0.43
C PHE A 701 -15.90 18.00 0.44
N PHE A 702 -16.86 18.78 0.97
CA PHE A 702 -16.68 20.21 1.12
C PHE A 702 -15.57 20.55 2.10
N ALA A 703 -15.53 19.91 3.27
CA ALA A 703 -14.47 20.12 4.27
C ALA A 703 -13.08 19.86 3.68
N GLU A 704 -12.94 18.81 2.89
CA GLU A 704 -11.69 18.49 2.20
C GLU A 704 -11.35 19.53 1.13
N MET A 705 -12.31 19.94 0.30
CA MET A 705 -12.10 21.01 -0.68
C MET A 705 -11.68 22.33 -0.02
N GLU A 706 -12.28 22.67 1.12
CA GLU A 706 -11.95 23.86 1.91
C GLU A 706 -10.56 23.78 2.52
N SER A 707 -10.20 22.62 3.08
CA SER A 707 -8.86 22.32 3.59
C SER A 707 -7.81 22.49 2.48
N LEU A 708 -8.06 21.89 1.31
CA LEU A 708 -7.15 22.01 0.17
C LEU A 708 -7.05 23.46 -0.32
N ALA A 709 -8.17 24.18 -0.45
CA ALA A 709 -8.21 25.58 -0.90
C ALA A 709 -7.71 26.59 0.14
N GLY A 710 -7.66 26.22 1.42
CA GLY A 710 -7.35 27.13 2.52
C GLY A 710 -8.38 28.25 2.70
N ARG A 711 -9.60 28.05 2.19
CA ARG A 711 -10.73 28.99 2.31
C ARG A 711 -12.07 28.25 2.21
N PRO A 712 -13.15 28.83 2.75
CA PRO A 712 -14.50 28.29 2.57
C PRO A 712 -14.90 28.19 1.09
N MET A 713 -15.70 27.16 0.77
CA MET A 713 -16.29 27.00 -0.55
C MET A 713 -17.54 27.85 -0.66
N ASN A 714 -17.67 28.59 -1.76
CA ASN A 714 -18.87 29.38 -2.02
C ASN A 714 -20.01 28.52 -2.60
N GLU A 715 -21.24 29.04 -2.57
CA GLU A 715 -22.45 28.34 -3.05
C GLU A 715 -22.32 27.87 -4.51
N THR A 716 -21.59 28.61 -5.34
CA THR A 716 -21.36 28.23 -6.74
C THR A 716 -20.41 27.05 -6.87
N GLU A 717 -19.32 27.02 -6.09
CA GLU A 717 -18.39 25.88 -6.06
C GLU A 717 -19.07 24.60 -5.56
N GLN A 718 -19.85 24.72 -4.49
CA GLN A 718 -20.64 23.61 -3.94
C GLN A 718 -21.67 23.12 -4.97
N GLY A 719 -22.40 24.03 -5.62
CA GLY A 719 -23.38 23.72 -6.65
C GLY A 719 -22.77 23.02 -7.87
N ILE A 720 -21.58 23.45 -8.30
CA ILE A 720 -20.83 22.79 -9.38
C ILE A 720 -20.45 21.37 -8.95
N PHE A 721 -19.79 21.21 -7.80
CA PHE A 721 -19.36 19.91 -7.31
C PHE A 721 -20.51 18.91 -7.24
N MET A 722 -21.62 19.27 -6.58
CA MET A 722 -22.80 18.40 -6.44
C MET A 722 -23.41 18.01 -7.79
N THR A 723 -23.48 18.97 -8.73
CA THR A 723 -24.03 18.70 -10.06
C THR A 723 -23.12 17.74 -10.83
N MET A 724 -21.82 18.05 -10.87
CA MET A 724 -20.83 17.28 -11.59
C MET A 724 -20.68 15.88 -11.04
N MET A 725 -20.53 15.73 -9.73
CA MET A 725 -20.32 14.43 -9.09
C MET A 725 -21.43 13.44 -9.47
N ARG A 726 -22.69 13.88 -9.44
CA ARG A 726 -23.83 13.05 -9.87
C ARG A 726 -23.77 12.69 -11.36
N THR A 727 -23.48 13.65 -12.22
CA THR A 727 -23.34 13.40 -13.67
C THR A 727 -22.13 12.51 -13.98
N ASP A 728 -21.03 12.66 -13.25
CA ASP A 728 -19.80 11.90 -13.41
C ASP A 728 -19.99 10.46 -12.94
N CYS A 729 -20.68 10.24 -11.80
CA CYS A 729 -21.10 8.90 -11.38
C CYS A 729 -21.97 8.22 -12.44
N TYR A 730 -22.97 8.92 -12.99
CA TYR A 730 -23.85 8.37 -14.01
C TYR A 730 -23.10 8.03 -15.30
N THR A 731 -22.27 8.94 -15.80
CA THR A 731 -21.52 8.75 -17.04
C THR A 731 -20.46 7.66 -16.90
N LEU A 732 -19.78 7.59 -15.75
CA LEU A 732 -18.82 6.52 -15.45
C LEU A 732 -19.53 5.16 -15.40
N ARG A 733 -20.66 5.02 -14.68
CA ARG A 733 -21.45 3.78 -14.67
C ARG A 733 -21.89 3.36 -16.06
N SER A 734 -22.40 4.29 -16.87
CA SER A 734 -22.78 4.01 -18.26
C SER A 734 -21.59 3.54 -19.11
N VAL A 735 -20.42 4.17 -18.99
CA VAL A 735 -19.19 3.71 -19.66
C VAL A 735 -18.86 2.28 -19.24
N LEU A 736 -18.96 1.98 -17.94
CA LEU A 736 -18.71 0.67 -17.30
C LEU A 736 -19.68 -0.43 -17.76
N GLU A 737 -20.97 -0.13 -17.80
CA GLU A 737 -22.01 -1.05 -18.24
C GLU A 737 -21.89 -1.36 -19.74
N GLU A 738 -21.59 -0.36 -20.57
CA GLU A 738 -21.45 -0.48 -22.02
C GLU A 738 -20.10 -1.10 -22.46
N GLN A 739 -19.16 -1.34 -21.54
CA GLN A 739 -17.82 -1.85 -21.86
C GLN A 739 -17.03 -0.98 -22.85
N ARG A 740 -17.30 0.32 -22.91
CA ARG A 740 -16.76 1.20 -23.96
C ARG A 740 -15.25 1.34 -23.91
N TRP A 741 -14.66 1.34 -22.71
CA TRP A 741 -13.21 1.54 -22.54
C TRP A 741 -12.38 0.46 -23.22
N LYS A 742 -12.97 -0.73 -23.46
CA LYS A 742 -12.33 -1.81 -24.22
C LYS A 742 -12.09 -1.42 -25.69
N GLN A 743 -12.80 -0.42 -26.20
CA GLN A 743 -12.68 0.10 -27.55
C GLN A 743 -11.86 1.39 -27.63
N TYR A 744 -11.36 1.91 -26.50
CA TYR A 744 -10.58 3.14 -26.50
C TYR A 744 -9.24 2.95 -27.26
N PRO A 745 -8.80 3.96 -28.02
CA PRO A 745 -7.48 3.97 -28.63
C PRO A 745 -6.38 3.66 -27.61
N LYS A 746 -5.45 2.77 -27.99
CA LYS A 746 -4.25 2.47 -27.17
C LYS A 746 -3.34 3.68 -26.99
N VAL A 747 -3.36 4.59 -27.96
CA VAL A 747 -2.64 5.85 -27.94
C VAL A 747 -3.68 6.94 -28.20
N PRO A 748 -4.11 7.67 -27.16
CA PRO A 748 -5.06 8.75 -27.32
C PRO A 748 -4.54 9.86 -28.25
N PRO A 749 -5.36 10.39 -29.17
CA PRO A 749 -4.90 11.42 -30.11
C PRO A 749 -4.73 12.76 -29.39
N VAL A 750 -3.52 13.31 -29.41
CA VAL A 750 -3.21 14.64 -28.88
C VAL A 750 -3.13 15.64 -30.02
N SER A 751 -3.76 16.81 -29.85
CA SER A 751 -3.73 17.92 -30.81
C SER A 751 -3.28 19.21 -30.13
N PHE A 752 -2.76 20.15 -30.93
CA PHE A 752 -2.34 21.47 -30.45
C PHE A 752 -3.11 22.58 -31.17
N MET A 753 -3.76 23.46 -30.42
CA MET A 753 -4.53 24.58 -30.98
C MET A 753 -3.65 25.82 -31.21
N LEU A 754 -3.13 25.95 -32.43
CA LEU A 754 -2.34 27.11 -32.85
C LEU A 754 -3.22 28.28 -33.30
N ASP A 755 -2.69 29.51 -33.19
CA ASP A 755 -3.43 30.74 -33.49
C ASP A 755 -3.73 30.89 -35.00
N THR A 756 -3.01 30.15 -35.85
CA THR A 756 -3.15 30.11 -37.32
C THR A 756 -4.16 29.07 -37.84
N GLY A 757 -4.79 28.28 -36.96
CA GLY A 757 -5.82 27.31 -37.33
C GLY A 757 -5.34 25.93 -37.79
N THR A 758 -4.04 25.65 -37.72
CA THR A 758 -3.50 24.30 -37.96
C THR A 758 -3.45 23.51 -36.66
N SER A 759 -4.29 22.48 -36.52
CA SER A 759 -4.04 21.41 -35.55
C SER A 759 -2.94 20.51 -36.11
N SER A 760 -1.77 20.47 -35.46
CA SER A 760 -0.80 19.42 -35.71
C SER A 760 -1.11 18.24 -34.80
N VAL A 761 -1.46 17.09 -35.38
CA VAL A 761 -1.52 15.81 -34.65
C VAL A 761 -0.06 15.38 -34.41
N ALA A 762 0.31 15.14 -33.16
CA ALA A 762 1.67 14.74 -32.78
C ALA A 762 1.82 13.22 -32.68
#